data_AF-A0A6I1MVP4-F1
#
_entry.id   AF-A0A6I1MVP4-F1
#
_cell.length_a   1.000
_cell.length_b   1.000
_cell.length_c   1.000
_cell.angle_alpha   90.00
_cell.angle_beta   90.00
_cell.angle_gamma   90.00
#
_symmetry.space_group_name_H-M   'P 1'
#
loop_
_entity.id
_entity.type
_entity.pdbx_description
1 polymer ?
#
loop_
_entity_poly.entity_id
_entity_poly.type
_entity_poly.pdbx_seq_one_letter_code
_entity_poly.pdbx_strand_id
1 'polypeptide(L)'
;MYCVCSNKNNYEVISLCDLKKFTAENGPFNNSAWIESSVGDVLILDCNKPNIEKIEKVFVTVNITTTKIIQTPISSTLNSEGIILTGKKLLIDGFICSKIVYTSLTKEQSVYSSDFTIPFCTYIVLEKNTNTFNDKYCIKICIEDVFLSIIDCKTIFQNVTLFLLAKKTFLTCPNIQPSKENCSITNIQQPPPPPPPDTLINNIILNDLNDDSVIIISFNKVNMTILVDSTGRVTDINGGLNYFRFTLYKPDGLTEKITNKLVGNSNGMNFSNNISNTKFQNGDIIKLQYEENSKVIITNFPNTSTPIYIPKNTEESFVITKNGLVAYIPTTTIPTITIPTITTPIVTLSNEILIVNSNNTQVSKVGFDMTNNRLLVTSFGTQIVNPDNRAMILFYLRDSSTGAIKYSSFISSNQNASQFVADLNHKIFNLNDFIELGVYSVETAKVTNFPMQGTTHTVDTTTQFEKTSTEFFQITSTKLQAISPQVLSPPSKLPNNIEYVFTTSLGIFDIFFNTLSKTLYANLTPSGLSSGPFTLKLIDKDQTTIVEKNINPSDRDVAPFIYEISNLFFDFHQVLELTFDSSKTEIIVHDIPKKGDIYVSSNDTEYFEITPSGLVPYTPPPPLNTLPNEILIINSNNIQVSKVGFDMTNNRLLVTSFGAQIVNLDNRAMILFYLRDGSTGAIKHSSFIPSNQNASQFVADLNHKIFNLNDFIELGVYNVGTAKVTNFPMQGATHIIDTTTQIEKTSTEFFQITSTKLQSINPQTLPNPSKLQNNIEYVFTTSLGIFDIFFNTLSKTLYANLTPSGLSPGTFSLKLIDKNQKTIIEKNIAPSDTDVVPFIYKISNLFFEFNQVLELKFDSSKTEIIVNDIPNKGDIYVSSADTEYFEITPTGLTLYKPSPITL
;
A
#
# COMPACT_ATOMS: atom_id res chain seq x y z
N MET A 1 26.50 45.32 -30.77
CA MET A 1 27.29 44.15 -31.23
C MET A 1 26.28 43.19 -31.83
N TYR A 2 26.13 43.18 -33.16
CA TYR A 2 25.16 42.30 -33.82
C TYR A 2 25.70 40.88 -33.75
N CYS A 3 24.95 39.96 -33.12
CA CYS A 3 25.26 38.53 -33.20
C CYS A 3 25.18 38.12 -34.68
N VAL A 4 26.33 37.87 -35.32
CA VAL A 4 26.36 37.26 -36.66
C VAL A 4 26.26 35.76 -36.48
N CYS A 5 25.06 35.25 -36.23
CA CYS A 5 24.80 33.81 -36.20
C CYS A 5 24.95 33.27 -37.63
N SER A 6 25.92 32.39 -37.86
CA SER A 6 26.17 31.80 -39.18
C SER A 6 25.08 30.77 -39.51
N ASN A 7 24.11 31.13 -40.36
CA ASN A 7 23.07 30.25 -40.91
C ASN A 7 23.61 29.18 -41.87
N LYS A 8 24.51 28.31 -41.40
CA LYS A 8 24.86 27.06 -42.10
C LYS A 8 24.06 25.93 -41.44
N ASN A 9 22.85 25.72 -41.96
CA ASN A 9 21.81 24.83 -41.40
C ASN A 9 22.13 23.33 -41.57
N ASN A 10 23.18 22.85 -40.89
CA ASN A 10 23.45 21.42 -40.76
C ASN A 10 23.19 21.00 -39.31
N TYR A 11 21.92 20.78 -38.95
CA TYR A 11 21.53 20.15 -37.69
C TYR A 11 20.91 18.77 -37.95
N GLU A 12 21.05 17.86 -36.99
CA GLU A 12 20.49 16.51 -37.09
C GLU A 12 19.04 16.49 -36.60
N VAL A 13 18.11 15.95 -37.41
CA VAL A 13 16.71 15.73 -36.99
C VAL A 13 16.55 14.27 -36.56
N ILE A 14 16.20 14.08 -35.30
CA ILE A 14 15.81 12.79 -34.75
C ILE A 14 14.29 12.75 -34.68
N SER A 15 13.70 11.65 -35.16
CA SER A 15 12.25 11.32 -35.22
C SER A 15 11.59 11.40 -36.60
N LEU A 16 12.32 11.61 -37.69
CA LEU A 16 11.74 11.48 -39.03
C LEU A 16 11.31 10.02 -39.27
N CYS A 17 10.10 9.84 -39.79
CA CYS A 17 9.63 8.55 -40.26
C CYS A 17 10.14 8.28 -41.69
N ASP A 18 10.33 7.01 -42.05
CA ASP A 18 10.52 6.62 -43.45
C ASP A 18 9.16 6.69 -44.17
N LEU A 19 8.94 7.75 -44.94
CA LEU A 19 7.67 7.98 -45.65
C LEU A 19 7.35 6.86 -46.65
N LYS A 20 8.36 6.23 -47.27
CA LYS A 20 8.15 5.10 -48.18
C LYS A 20 7.65 3.89 -47.42
N LYS A 21 8.28 3.57 -46.28
CA LYS A 21 7.84 2.48 -45.40
C LYS A 21 6.44 2.75 -44.84
N PHE A 22 6.19 3.97 -44.36
CA PHE A 22 4.89 4.37 -43.83
C PHE A 22 3.79 4.25 -44.89
N THR A 23 4.07 4.70 -46.11
CA THR A 23 3.14 4.59 -47.26
C THR A 23 2.95 3.14 -47.70
N ALA A 24 4.00 2.31 -47.69
CA ALA A 24 3.90 0.90 -48.03
C ALA A 24 3.05 0.11 -47.02
N GLU A 25 3.14 0.44 -45.73
CA GLU A 25 2.40 -0.21 -44.65
C GLU A 25 0.94 0.25 -44.54
N ASN A 26 0.65 1.49 -44.94
CA ASN A 26 -0.63 2.12 -44.67
C ASN A 26 -1.40 2.60 -45.91
N GLY A 27 -0.79 2.56 -47.10
CA GLY A 27 -1.40 2.94 -48.37
C GLY A 27 -2.03 1.76 -49.12
N PRO A 28 -2.58 2.00 -50.33
CA PRO A 28 -2.65 3.29 -51.03
C PRO A 28 -3.67 4.24 -50.39
N PHE A 29 -3.33 5.53 -50.32
CA PHE A 29 -4.14 6.53 -49.62
C PHE A 29 -5.32 7.10 -50.43
N ASN A 30 -5.58 6.56 -51.63
CA ASN A 30 -6.55 7.10 -52.57
C ASN A 30 -8.00 7.07 -52.05
N ASN A 31 -8.26 6.33 -50.96
CA ASN A 31 -9.54 6.28 -50.24
C ASN A 31 -9.35 6.30 -48.72
N SER A 32 -8.22 6.81 -48.22
CA SER A 32 -7.94 6.88 -46.79
C SER A 32 -8.17 8.27 -46.23
N ALA A 33 -8.62 8.36 -44.99
CA ALA A 33 -8.77 9.62 -44.28
C ALA A 33 -7.40 10.07 -43.74
N TRP A 34 -6.70 10.97 -44.43
CA TRP A 34 -5.40 11.50 -44.02
C TRP A 34 -5.26 13.00 -44.31
N ILE A 35 -4.24 13.64 -43.72
CA ILE A 35 -3.84 15.03 -44.00
C ILE A 35 -2.33 15.22 -43.79
N GLU A 36 -1.74 16.14 -44.55
CA GLU A 36 -0.42 16.73 -44.28
C GLU A 36 -0.60 18.12 -43.67
N SER A 37 0.08 18.41 -42.56
CA SER A 37 -0.10 19.64 -41.79
C SER A 37 1.25 20.19 -41.34
N SER A 38 1.54 21.45 -41.67
CA SER A 38 2.72 22.18 -41.16
C SER A 38 2.35 22.99 -39.92
N VAL A 39 3.11 22.82 -38.83
CA VAL A 39 2.93 23.56 -37.58
C VAL A 39 4.18 24.40 -37.29
N GLY A 40 4.04 25.71 -37.39
CA GLY A 40 5.11 26.68 -37.16
C GLY A 40 4.97 27.46 -35.85
N ASP A 41 6.07 27.70 -35.15
CA ASP A 41 6.10 28.50 -33.92
C ASP A 41 7.45 29.23 -33.71
N VAL A 42 7.45 30.25 -32.84
CA VAL A 42 8.63 31.01 -32.42
C VAL A 42 8.99 30.62 -30.99
N LEU A 43 10.15 29.99 -30.85
CA LEU A 43 10.66 29.42 -29.61
C LEU A 43 11.71 30.35 -29.00
N ILE A 44 11.53 30.70 -27.73
CA ILE A 44 12.41 31.62 -27.01
C ILE A 44 13.10 30.86 -25.88
N LEU A 45 14.43 30.89 -25.84
CA LEU A 45 15.20 30.32 -24.74
C LEU A 45 14.91 31.06 -23.42
N ASP A 46 14.87 30.30 -22.32
CA ASP A 46 14.83 30.86 -20.96
C ASP A 46 15.98 31.88 -20.77
N CYS A 47 15.67 32.97 -20.06
CA CYS A 47 16.62 34.00 -19.65
C CYS A 47 17.90 33.41 -19.02
N ASN A 48 17.79 32.32 -18.27
CA ASN A 48 18.90 31.67 -17.59
C ASN A 48 19.79 30.79 -18.50
N LYS A 49 19.36 30.53 -19.74
CA LYS A 49 20.13 29.75 -20.71
C LYS A 49 21.06 30.67 -21.51
N PRO A 50 22.28 30.22 -21.88
CA PRO A 50 23.20 31.04 -22.65
C PRO A 50 22.70 31.25 -24.08
N ASN A 51 23.27 32.25 -24.76
CA ASN A 51 22.95 32.54 -26.17
C ASN A 51 23.36 31.36 -27.08
N ILE A 52 22.66 31.22 -28.21
CA ILE A 52 22.89 30.16 -29.20
C ILE A 52 24.01 30.58 -30.14
N GLU A 53 25.03 29.74 -30.27
CA GLU A 53 26.00 29.82 -31.37
C GLU A 53 25.53 28.99 -32.57
N LYS A 54 25.15 27.74 -32.31
CA LYS A 54 24.78 26.76 -33.35
C LYS A 54 23.81 25.71 -32.80
N ILE A 55 22.78 25.36 -33.59
CA ILE A 55 21.92 24.20 -33.31
C ILE A 55 22.63 22.92 -33.76
N GLU A 56 22.71 21.94 -32.86
CA GLU A 56 23.34 20.64 -33.14
C GLU A 56 22.30 19.60 -33.54
N LYS A 57 21.25 19.43 -32.72
CA LYS A 57 20.22 18.39 -32.92
C LYS A 57 18.84 18.89 -32.52
N VAL A 58 17.81 18.32 -33.14
CA VAL A 58 16.42 18.47 -32.72
C VAL A 58 15.76 17.10 -32.59
N PHE A 59 15.04 16.90 -31.48
CA PHE A 59 14.18 15.73 -31.27
C PHE A 59 12.74 16.21 -31.29
N VAL A 60 11.89 15.57 -32.10
CA VAL A 60 10.48 15.94 -32.20
C VAL A 60 9.60 14.74 -31.88
N THR A 61 8.59 14.89 -31.03
CA THR A 61 7.54 13.89 -30.87
C THR A 61 6.16 14.54 -30.91
N VAL A 62 5.17 13.77 -31.32
CA VAL A 62 3.79 14.26 -31.51
C VAL A 62 2.87 13.40 -30.67
N ASN A 63 2.04 14.04 -29.85
CA ASN A 63 1.06 13.36 -29.02
C ASN A 63 -0.33 13.89 -29.33
N ILE A 64 -1.28 12.97 -29.55
CA ILE A 64 -2.69 13.30 -29.75
C ILE A 64 -3.38 13.27 -28.39
N THR A 65 -4.00 14.38 -28.01
CA THR A 65 -4.70 14.54 -26.73
C THR A 65 -6.19 14.31 -26.86
N THR A 66 -6.78 14.58 -28.02
CA THR A 66 -8.21 14.37 -28.25
C THR A 66 -8.49 14.20 -29.73
N THR A 67 -9.48 13.38 -30.05
CA THR A 67 -10.10 13.36 -31.37
C THR A 67 -11.60 13.49 -31.24
N LYS A 68 -12.24 14.23 -32.15
CA LYS A 68 -13.69 14.43 -32.13
C LYS A 68 -14.26 14.49 -33.53
N ILE A 69 -15.25 13.65 -33.83
CA ILE A 69 -15.99 13.73 -35.08
C ILE A 69 -16.99 14.88 -34.99
N ILE A 70 -16.98 15.76 -35.99
CA ILE A 70 -17.94 16.86 -36.12
C ILE A 70 -18.67 16.79 -37.46
N GLN A 71 -19.87 17.37 -37.50
CA GLN A 71 -20.60 17.59 -38.74
C GLN A 71 -20.13 18.89 -39.38
N THR A 72 -20.01 18.88 -40.70
CA THR A 72 -19.61 20.04 -41.51
C THR A 72 -20.49 20.16 -42.75
N PRO A 73 -20.49 21.30 -43.46
CA PRO A 73 -21.15 21.41 -44.75
C PRO A 73 -20.62 20.38 -45.76
N ILE A 74 -21.48 19.96 -46.67
CA ILE A 74 -21.10 19.10 -47.80
C ILE A 74 -20.75 19.98 -48.98
N SER A 75 -19.63 19.70 -49.65
CA SER A 75 -19.27 20.31 -50.94
C SER A 75 -19.00 19.20 -51.95
N SER A 76 -19.73 19.21 -53.07
CA SER A 76 -19.52 18.28 -54.19
C SER A 76 -18.35 18.69 -55.10
N THR A 77 -17.77 19.87 -54.86
CA THR A 77 -16.62 20.40 -55.61
C THR A 77 -15.49 20.78 -54.64
N LEU A 78 -14.27 20.93 -55.16
CA LEU A 78 -13.12 21.37 -54.37
C LEU A 78 -13.39 22.76 -53.79
N ASN A 79 -13.19 22.93 -52.49
CA ASN A 79 -13.20 24.25 -51.86
C ASN A 79 -11.93 25.05 -52.24
N SER A 80 -11.80 26.27 -51.71
CA SER A 80 -10.62 27.11 -51.92
C SER A 80 -9.32 26.52 -51.36
N GLU A 81 -9.40 25.47 -50.54
CA GLU A 81 -8.26 24.72 -49.99
C GLU A 81 -7.94 23.46 -50.81
N GLY A 82 -8.68 23.21 -51.91
CA GLY A 82 -8.46 22.02 -52.75
C GLY A 82 -9.02 20.73 -52.14
N ILE A 83 -10.05 20.81 -51.30
CA ILE A 83 -10.62 19.65 -50.58
C ILE A 83 -12.12 19.51 -50.86
N ILE A 84 -12.59 18.28 -51.09
CA ILE A 84 -14.02 17.93 -51.16
C ILE A 84 -14.53 17.64 -49.75
N LEU A 85 -15.58 18.33 -49.31
CA LEU A 85 -16.17 18.13 -47.99
C LEU A 85 -17.31 17.10 -48.03
N THR A 86 -17.17 16.01 -47.30
CA THR A 86 -18.16 14.92 -47.24
C THR A 86 -19.29 15.15 -46.24
N GLY A 87 -19.18 16.23 -45.45
CA GLY A 87 -20.07 16.55 -44.33
C GLY A 87 -19.57 16.05 -42.97
N LYS A 88 -18.41 15.39 -42.91
CA LYS A 88 -17.81 14.87 -41.66
C LYS A 88 -16.33 15.23 -41.60
N LYS A 89 -15.89 15.77 -40.46
CA LYS A 89 -14.46 16.00 -40.14
C LYS A 89 -14.11 15.35 -38.81
N LEU A 90 -12.90 14.83 -38.71
CA LEU A 90 -12.26 14.45 -37.46
C LEU A 90 -11.40 15.62 -37.00
N LEU A 91 -11.79 16.30 -35.92
CA LEU A 91 -10.90 17.23 -35.23
C LEU A 91 -9.84 16.45 -34.48
N ILE A 92 -8.60 16.94 -34.53
CA ILE A 92 -7.45 16.34 -33.89
C ILE A 92 -6.75 17.45 -33.11
N ASP A 93 -6.74 17.29 -31.79
CA ASP A 93 -5.97 18.14 -30.89
C ASP A 93 -4.75 17.37 -30.41
N GLY A 94 -3.64 18.08 -30.31
CA GLY A 94 -2.39 17.51 -29.86
C GLY A 94 -1.35 18.55 -29.52
N PHE A 95 -0.16 18.06 -29.23
CA PHE A 95 1.01 18.90 -29.04
C PHE A 95 2.24 18.25 -29.66
N ILE A 96 3.14 19.11 -30.14
CA ILE A 96 4.46 18.74 -30.59
C ILE A 96 5.42 19.05 -29.46
N CYS A 97 6.12 18.02 -28.99
CA CYS A 97 7.25 18.16 -28.10
C CYS A 97 8.50 18.36 -28.96
N SER A 98 9.27 19.42 -28.70
CA SER A 98 10.54 19.68 -29.39
C SER A 98 11.66 19.84 -28.36
N LYS A 99 12.74 19.06 -28.48
CA LYS A 99 13.97 19.24 -27.70
C LYS A 99 15.08 19.69 -28.62
N ILE A 100 15.56 20.92 -28.43
CA ILE A 100 16.63 21.52 -29.22
C ILE A 100 17.92 21.43 -28.42
N VAL A 101 18.94 20.78 -28.99
CA VAL A 101 20.31 20.72 -28.46
C VAL A 101 21.18 21.69 -29.26
N TYR A 102 21.88 22.60 -28.56
CA TYR A 102 22.67 23.65 -29.19
C TYR A 102 23.97 23.92 -28.43
N THR A 103 24.96 24.41 -29.16
CA THR A 103 26.24 24.90 -28.64
C THR A 103 26.08 26.37 -28.24
N SER A 104 26.49 26.71 -27.02
CA SER A 104 26.36 28.07 -26.49
C SER A 104 27.42 29.02 -27.05
N LEU A 105 27.04 30.28 -27.26
CA LEU A 105 27.92 31.37 -27.68
C LEU A 105 28.72 31.92 -26.48
N THR A 106 29.48 31.04 -25.83
CA THR A 106 30.46 31.38 -24.80
C THR A 106 31.83 30.85 -25.20
N LYS A 107 32.90 31.27 -24.51
CA LYS A 107 34.26 30.82 -24.84
C LYS A 107 34.45 29.32 -24.65
N GLU A 108 33.68 28.74 -23.73
CA GLU A 108 33.72 27.33 -23.35
C GLU A 108 32.96 26.44 -24.35
N GLN A 109 32.11 27.03 -25.20
CA GLN A 109 31.28 26.32 -26.19
C GLN A 109 30.53 25.12 -25.61
N SER A 110 30.00 25.29 -24.39
CA SER A 110 29.25 24.25 -23.69
C SER A 110 27.96 23.91 -24.44
N VAL A 111 27.57 22.63 -24.41
CA VAL A 111 26.34 22.13 -25.05
C VAL A 111 25.17 22.19 -24.07
N TYR A 112 24.04 22.73 -24.53
CA TYR A 112 22.81 22.85 -23.77
C TYR A 112 21.63 22.23 -24.52
N SER A 113 20.57 21.92 -23.78
CA SER A 113 19.26 21.63 -24.36
C SER A 113 18.17 22.53 -23.82
N SER A 114 17.14 22.74 -24.64
CA SER A 114 15.88 23.40 -24.29
C SER A 114 14.71 22.61 -24.85
N ASP A 115 13.69 22.41 -24.03
CA ASP A 115 12.48 21.67 -24.37
C ASP A 115 11.32 22.66 -24.60
N PHE A 116 10.47 22.38 -25.58
CA PHE A 116 9.34 23.19 -25.99
C PHE A 116 8.11 22.32 -26.25
N THR A 117 6.94 22.85 -25.91
CA THR A 117 5.63 22.24 -26.17
C THR A 117 4.84 23.17 -27.08
N ILE A 118 4.53 22.73 -28.29
CA ILE A 118 3.80 23.52 -29.29
C ILE A 118 2.42 22.87 -29.49
N PRO A 119 1.33 23.47 -28.99
CA PRO A 119 -0.01 22.93 -29.21
C PRO A 119 -0.39 23.07 -30.69
N PHE A 120 -1.13 22.08 -31.21
CA PHE A 120 -1.70 22.17 -32.54
C PHE A 120 -3.13 21.60 -32.58
N CYS A 121 -3.91 22.13 -33.51
CA CYS A 121 -5.23 21.64 -33.84
C CYS A 121 -5.31 21.51 -35.36
N THR A 122 -5.77 20.36 -35.84
CA THR A 122 -5.97 20.13 -37.28
C THR A 122 -7.18 19.24 -37.49
N TYR A 123 -7.50 18.93 -38.75
CA TYR A 123 -8.63 18.07 -39.06
C TYR A 123 -8.39 17.15 -40.25
N ILE A 124 -9.09 16.02 -40.28
CA ILE A 124 -9.13 15.09 -41.41
C ILE A 124 -10.57 14.99 -41.92
N VAL A 125 -10.78 15.10 -43.23
CA VAL A 125 -12.10 14.85 -43.84
C VAL A 125 -12.38 13.35 -43.84
N LEU A 126 -13.54 12.96 -43.30
CA LEU A 126 -13.95 11.55 -43.18
C LEU A 126 -14.92 11.15 -44.29
N GLU A 127 -15.32 9.89 -44.33
CA GLU A 127 -16.32 9.41 -45.29
C GLU A 127 -17.73 9.92 -44.97
N LYS A 128 -18.60 10.05 -45.98
CA LYS A 128 -19.97 10.60 -45.80
C LYS A 128 -20.84 9.76 -44.86
N ASN A 129 -20.62 8.44 -44.83
CA ASN A 129 -21.34 7.47 -44.02
C ASN A 129 -20.80 7.34 -42.58
N THR A 130 -19.76 8.10 -42.19
CA THR A 130 -19.22 8.06 -40.83
C THR A 130 -20.29 8.45 -39.80
N ASN A 131 -20.49 7.59 -38.80
CA ASN A 131 -21.38 7.83 -37.67
C ASN A 131 -20.66 8.65 -36.58
N THR A 132 -21.18 9.84 -36.29
CA THR A 132 -20.57 10.80 -35.36
C THR A 132 -20.50 10.31 -33.90
N PHE A 133 -21.34 9.34 -33.52
CA PHE A 133 -21.42 8.84 -32.14
C PHE A 133 -20.76 7.47 -31.96
N ASN A 134 -20.85 6.61 -32.97
CA ASN A 134 -20.44 5.21 -32.86
C ASN A 134 -19.05 4.95 -33.44
N ASP A 135 -18.65 5.69 -34.48
CA ASP A 135 -17.35 5.47 -35.10
C ASP A 135 -16.23 6.10 -34.27
N LYS A 136 -15.13 5.37 -34.12
CA LYS A 136 -13.90 5.85 -33.49
C LYS A 136 -12.74 5.72 -34.46
N TYR A 137 -11.80 6.65 -34.39
CA TYR A 137 -10.61 6.68 -35.24
C TYR A 137 -9.36 6.78 -34.39
N CYS A 138 -8.34 5.96 -34.69
CA CYS A 138 -7.00 6.14 -34.15
C CYS A 138 -6.12 6.83 -35.19
N ILE A 139 -5.29 7.76 -34.74
CA ILE A 139 -4.37 8.50 -35.60
C ILE A 139 -3.03 7.77 -35.65
N LYS A 140 -2.57 7.47 -36.87
CA LYS A 140 -1.18 7.11 -37.16
C LYS A 140 -0.46 8.38 -37.57
N ILE A 141 0.71 8.59 -36.99
CA ILE A 141 1.49 9.82 -37.14
C ILE A 141 2.82 9.49 -37.81
N CYS A 142 3.26 10.35 -38.71
CA CYS A 142 4.55 10.29 -39.37
C CYS A 142 5.08 11.74 -39.46
N ILE A 143 6.23 12.01 -38.86
CA ILE A 143 6.90 13.32 -38.95
C ILE A 143 7.73 13.30 -40.24
N GLU A 144 7.32 14.10 -41.21
CA GLU A 144 7.93 14.12 -42.54
C GLU A 144 9.16 15.01 -42.59
N ASP A 145 9.05 16.23 -42.04
CA ASP A 145 10.12 17.22 -42.07
C ASP A 145 10.11 18.11 -40.81
N VAL A 146 11.28 18.62 -40.46
CA VAL A 146 11.49 19.56 -39.34
C VAL A 146 12.48 20.65 -39.77
N PHE A 147 11.97 21.86 -39.92
CA PHE A 147 12.72 23.06 -40.26
C PHE A 147 12.96 23.95 -39.05
N LEU A 148 14.20 24.39 -38.82
CA LEU A 148 14.56 25.40 -37.81
C LEU A 148 15.39 26.53 -38.42
N SER A 149 15.14 27.75 -37.93
CA SER A 149 15.92 28.94 -38.27
C SER A 149 16.19 29.77 -37.02
N ILE A 150 17.45 30.08 -36.74
CA ILE A 150 17.81 31.00 -35.67
C ILE A 150 17.42 32.43 -36.12
N ILE A 151 16.54 33.09 -35.37
CA ILE A 151 16.13 34.48 -35.64
C ILE A 151 17.13 35.43 -34.98
N ASP A 152 17.47 35.16 -33.72
CA ASP A 152 18.47 35.90 -32.95
C ASP A 152 19.21 34.98 -31.96
N CYS A 153 20.07 35.55 -31.11
CA CYS A 153 20.89 34.83 -30.16
C CYS A 153 20.11 33.97 -29.13
N LYS A 154 18.78 34.09 -29.01
CA LYS A 154 17.92 33.28 -28.12
C LYS A 154 16.58 32.84 -28.74
N THR A 155 16.25 33.31 -29.94
CA THR A 155 14.97 33.06 -30.61
C THR A 155 15.15 32.14 -31.82
N ILE A 156 14.33 31.10 -31.90
CA ILE A 156 14.34 30.09 -32.96
C ILE A 156 12.95 30.01 -33.60
N PHE A 157 12.85 30.11 -34.92
CA PHE A 157 11.65 29.70 -35.63
C PHE A 157 11.72 28.19 -35.90
N GLN A 158 10.65 27.46 -35.59
CA GLN A 158 10.51 26.04 -35.89
C GLN A 158 9.26 25.81 -36.75
N ASN A 159 9.35 24.94 -37.74
CA ASN A 159 8.21 24.42 -38.50
C ASN A 159 8.31 22.88 -38.60
N VAL A 160 7.22 22.17 -38.30
CA VAL A 160 7.16 20.70 -38.33
C VAL A 160 6.06 20.26 -39.29
N THR A 161 6.42 19.44 -40.28
CA THR A 161 5.47 18.86 -41.24
C THR A 161 5.04 17.47 -40.78
N LEU A 162 3.75 17.32 -40.55
CA LEU A 162 3.11 16.10 -40.03
C LEU A 162 2.26 15.44 -41.10
N PHE A 163 2.42 14.13 -41.27
CA PHE A 163 1.49 13.29 -42.00
C PHE A 163 0.64 12.49 -41.01
N LEU A 164 -0.67 12.73 -41.01
CA LEU A 164 -1.64 12.14 -40.07
C LEU A 164 -2.64 11.27 -40.83
N LEU A 165 -2.78 10.01 -40.43
CA LEU A 165 -3.71 9.05 -41.02
C LEU A 165 -4.72 8.56 -39.97
N ALA A 166 -6.01 8.75 -40.22
CA ALA A 166 -7.08 8.24 -39.38
C ALA A 166 -7.48 6.82 -39.80
N LYS A 167 -7.34 5.85 -38.88
CA LYS A 167 -7.82 4.47 -39.05
C LYS A 167 -9.06 4.24 -38.19
N LYS A 168 -10.18 3.91 -38.84
CA LYS A 168 -11.42 3.53 -38.16
C LYS A 168 -11.19 2.26 -37.33
N THR A 169 -11.68 2.24 -36.10
CA THR A 169 -11.51 1.11 -35.16
C THR A 169 -12.76 0.90 -34.30
N PHE A 170 -12.93 -0.33 -33.81
CA PHE A 170 -13.91 -0.68 -32.78
C PHE A 170 -13.27 -0.80 -31.38
N LEU A 171 -11.94 -0.82 -31.31
CA LEU A 171 -11.16 -0.92 -30.07
C LEU A 171 -10.79 0.46 -29.53
N THR A 172 -10.49 0.53 -28.23
CA THR A 172 -9.89 1.71 -27.59
C THR A 172 -8.51 1.99 -28.20
N CYS A 173 -8.27 3.24 -28.63
CA CYS A 173 -6.94 3.63 -29.12
C CYS A 173 -5.90 3.50 -28.00
N PRO A 174 -4.61 3.29 -28.34
CA PRO A 174 -3.52 3.38 -27.36
C PRO A 174 -3.67 4.65 -26.53
N ASN A 175 -3.53 4.52 -25.22
CA ASN A 175 -3.95 5.49 -24.20
C ASN A 175 -3.67 6.94 -24.61
N ILE A 176 -4.73 7.72 -24.78
CA ILE A 176 -4.68 9.15 -25.06
C ILE A 176 -4.02 9.81 -23.83
N GLN A 177 -2.86 10.46 -24.02
CA GLN A 177 -2.19 11.13 -22.91
C GLN A 177 -2.95 12.40 -22.52
N PRO A 178 -3.23 12.64 -21.23
CA PRO A 178 -3.78 13.92 -20.79
C PRO A 178 -2.80 15.04 -21.15
N SER A 179 -3.34 16.25 -21.41
CA SER A 179 -2.53 17.42 -21.73
C SER A 179 -1.44 17.61 -20.68
N LYS A 180 -0.18 17.43 -21.06
CA LYS A 180 0.97 17.74 -20.21
C LYS A 180 1.39 19.18 -20.49
N GLU A 181 1.51 20.00 -19.46
CA GLU A 181 2.07 21.35 -19.60
C GLU A 181 3.55 21.30 -20.03
N ASN A 182 4.27 20.21 -19.71
CA ASN A 182 5.67 20.02 -20.09
C ASN A 182 5.90 18.68 -20.79
N CYS A 183 6.39 18.76 -22.03
CA CYS A 183 6.84 17.65 -22.84
C CYS A 183 8.23 17.15 -22.43
N SER A 184 8.35 15.97 -21.85
CA SER A 184 9.65 15.29 -21.68
C SER A 184 9.81 14.23 -22.77
N ILE A 185 10.61 14.51 -23.81
CA ILE A 185 10.97 13.52 -24.83
C ILE A 185 11.98 12.54 -24.24
N THR A 186 11.58 11.27 -24.06
CA THR A 186 12.47 10.19 -23.64
C THR A 186 13.33 9.73 -24.83
N ASN A 187 14.63 10.04 -24.79
CA ASN A 187 15.61 9.64 -25.81
C ASN A 187 15.80 8.10 -25.90
N ILE A 188 15.90 7.59 -27.12
CA ILE A 188 16.48 6.28 -27.44
C ILE A 188 18.02 6.38 -27.19
N GLN A 189 18.59 5.42 -26.44
CA GLN A 189 19.97 5.31 -25.88
C GLN A 189 21.12 5.87 -26.76
N GLN A 190 22.19 6.55 -26.28
CA GLN A 190 22.96 6.47 -25.01
C GLN A 190 23.20 7.85 -24.30
N PRO A 191 23.52 7.89 -22.98
CA PRO A 191 23.03 8.90 -22.00
C PRO A 191 24.01 10.06 -21.75
N PRO A 192 23.60 11.35 -21.75
CA PRO A 192 23.23 12.14 -20.51
C PRO A 192 22.37 13.42 -20.80
N PRO A 193 22.21 14.44 -19.92
CA PRO A 193 21.68 14.53 -18.54
C PRO A 193 20.22 15.08 -18.46
N PRO A 194 19.54 15.01 -17.29
CA PRO A 194 18.09 15.24 -17.13
C PRO A 194 17.67 16.73 -17.09
N PRO A 195 16.42 17.09 -17.49
CA PRO A 195 15.79 18.36 -17.13
C PRO A 195 15.72 18.52 -15.60
N PRO A 196 15.68 19.75 -15.05
CA PRO A 196 15.67 19.96 -13.60
C PRO A 196 14.48 19.18 -13.04
N PRO A 197 14.73 18.21 -12.16
CA PRO A 197 13.66 17.35 -11.69
C PRO A 197 12.59 18.21 -11.01
N ASP A 198 11.30 17.86 -11.16
CA ASP A 198 10.21 18.37 -10.34
C ASP A 198 10.34 17.83 -8.91
N THR A 199 11.49 18.10 -8.31
CA THR A 199 11.87 17.68 -6.99
C THR A 199 11.98 18.90 -6.09
N LEU A 200 11.98 18.63 -4.79
CA LEU A 200 12.50 19.61 -3.84
C LEU A 200 13.93 20.00 -4.22
N ILE A 201 14.35 21.18 -3.76
CA ILE A 201 15.67 21.76 -4.08
C ILE A 201 16.84 20.94 -3.52
N ASN A 202 16.57 20.03 -2.57
CA ASN A 202 17.57 19.24 -1.87
C ASN A 202 17.71 17.85 -2.48
N ASN A 203 18.96 17.47 -2.74
CA ASN A 203 19.36 16.08 -3.00
C ASN A 203 20.28 15.60 -1.88
N ILE A 204 20.11 14.35 -1.46
CA ILE A 204 21.02 13.65 -0.54
C ILE A 204 21.90 12.73 -1.40
N ILE A 205 23.21 12.88 -1.31
CA ILE A 205 24.20 12.16 -2.10
C ILE A 205 25.09 11.38 -1.15
N LEU A 206 25.28 10.09 -1.42
CA LEU A 206 26.30 9.26 -0.76
C LEU A 206 27.43 9.01 -1.75
N ASN A 207 28.67 9.25 -1.34
CA ASN A 207 29.87 9.04 -2.14
C ASN A 207 30.69 7.82 -1.68
N ASP A 208 31.55 7.32 -2.57
CA ASP A 208 32.56 6.30 -2.27
C ASP A 208 33.85 6.92 -1.69
N LEU A 209 34.87 6.08 -1.46
CA LEU A 209 36.17 6.52 -0.94
C LEU A 209 36.86 7.60 -1.80
N ASN A 210 36.57 7.66 -3.09
CA ASN A 210 37.14 8.63 -4.04
C ASN A 210 36.26 9.86 -4.26
N ASP A 211 35.22 10.03 -3.45
CA ASP A 211 34.23 11.11 -3.54
C ASP A 211 33.34 11.04 -4.81
N ASP A 212 33.27 9.86 -5.46
CA ASP A 212 32.34 9.61 -6.55
C ASP A 212 30.98 9.14 -6.00
N SER A 213 29.87 9.63 -6.56
CA SER A 213 28.53 9.29 -6.05
C SER A 213 28.16 7.82 -6.25
N VAL A 214 27.65 7.19 -5.19
CA VAL A 214 27.09 5.83 -5.14
C VAL A 214 25.58 5.87 -5.35
N ILE A 215 24.88 6.76 -4.63
CA ILE A 215 23.44 7.02 -4.77
C ILE A 215 23.11 8.50 -4.67
N ILE A 216 21.99 8.90 -5.31
CA ILE A 216 21.40 10.23 -5.22
C ILE A 216 19.91 10.08 -4.87
N ILE A 217 19.48 10.68 -3.77
CA ILE A 217 18.08 10.67 -3.31
C ILE A 217 17.47 12.06 -3.55
N SER A 218 16.35 12.08 -4.27
CA SER A 218 15.59 13.28 -4.62
C SER A 218 14.10 13.12 -4.26
N PHE A 219 13.36 14.23 -4.12
CA PHE A 219 11.97 14.21 -3.62
C PHE A 219 10.99 14.81 -4.62
N ASN A 220 10.24 14.00 -5.35
CA ASN A 220 9.27 14.48 -6.35
C ASN A 220 8.12 15.25 -5.69
N LYS A 221 7.98 16.54 -6.00
CA LYS A 221 6.99 17.44 -5.38
C LYS A 221 5.58 17.31 -5.98
N VAL A 222 5.44 16.68 -7.15
CA VAL A 222 4.16 16.52 -7.87
C VAL A 222 3.46 15.25 -7.41
N ASN A 223 4.18 14.13 -7.46
CA ASN A 223 3.65 12.83 -7.09
C ASN A 223 3.82 12.53 -5.60
N MET A 224 4.56 13.39 -4.89
CA MET A 224 4.93 13.22 -3.49
C MET A 224 5.63 11.88 -3.26
N THR A 225 6.60 11.53 -4.10
CA THR A 225 7.37 10.27 -4.05
C THR A 225 8.87 10.49 -3.97
N ILE A 226 9.59 9.57 -3.31
CA ILE A 226 11.05 9.56 -3.28
C ILE A 226 11.59 8.93 -4.57
N LEU A 227 12.64 9.52 -5.12
CA LEU A 227 13.40 9.02 -6.27
C LEU A 227 14.82 8.71 -5.80
N VAL A 228 15.32 7.52 -6.07
CA VAL A 228 16.70 7.14 -5.74
C VAL A 228 17.40 6.65 -6.99
N ASP A 229 18.45 7.35 -7.41
CA ASP A 229 19.30 6.95 -8.51
C ASP A 229 20.55 6.24 -7.97
N SER A 230 20.82 5.03 -8.43
CA SER A 230 22.07 4.31 -8.18
C SER A 230 23.02 4.48 -9.36
N THR A 231 24.29 4.78 -9.09
CA THR A 231 25.31 4.91 -10.14
C THR A 231 25.97 3.57 -10.51
N GLY A 232 25.67 2.51 -9.75
CA GLY A 232 26.31 1.20 -9.86
C GLY A 232 27.68 1.09 -9.19
N ARG A 233 28.23 2.21 -8.68
CA ARG A 233 29.43 2.20 -7.83
C ARG A 233 29.16 1.56 -6.48
N VAL A 234 30.22 1.11 -5.82
CA VAL A 234 30.16 0.50 -4.50
C VAL A 234 30.64 1.48 -3.43
N THR A 235 30.09 1.35 -2.24
CA THR A 235 30.59 1.95 -0.99
C THR A 235 32.01 1.45 -0.65
N ASP A 236 32.65 1.98 0.41
CA ASP A 236 33.97 1.52 0.85
C ASP A 236 34.02 -0.01 0.97
N ILE A 237 35.04 -0.63 0.37
CA ILE A 237 35.30 -2.07 0.43
C ILE A 237 35.50 -2.58 1.86
N ASN A 238 36.00 -1.73 2.75
CA ASN A 238 36.17 -2.02 4.17
C ASN A 238 34.99 -1.56 5.04
N GLY A 239 33.94 -0.99 4.43
CA GLY A 239 32.77 -0.48 5.13
C GLY A 239 31.96 -1.58 5.83
N GLY A 240 31.33 -1.22 6.94
CA GLY A 240 30.51 -2.11 7.76
C GLY A 240 29.10 -2.38 7.20
N LEU A 241 28.33 -3.15 7.97
CA LEU A 241 26.96 -3.57 7.61
C LEU A 241 25.90 -2.45 7.68
N ASN A 242 26.29 -1.24 8.07
CA ASN A 242 25.44 -0.06 8.19
C ASN A 242 26.14 1.18 7.61
N TYR A 243 26.94 1.01 6.55
CA TYR A 243 27.70 2.09 5.91
C TYR A 243 26.84 3.33 5.60
N PHE A 244 25.60 3.11 5.12
CA PHE A 244 24.59 4.15 4.99
C PHE A 244 23.19 3.59 5.23
N ARG A 245 22.35 4.24 6.03
CA ARG A 245 20.96 3.87 6.31
C ARG A 245 20.04 5.07 6.15
N PHE A 246 18.95 4.84 5.44
CA PHE A 246 17.88 5.80 5.22
C PHE A 246 16.60 5.27 5.86
N THR A 247 15.93 6.10 6.65
CA THR A 247 14.62 5.80 7.21
C THR A 247 13.68 6.98 7.00
N LEU A 248 12.48 6.74 6.46
CA LEU A 248 11.39 7.71 6.36
C LEU A 248 10.35 7.40 7.44
N TYR A 249 10.01 8.41 8.23
CA TYR A 249 8.96 8.40 9.25
C TYR A 249 7.77 9.23 8.81
N LYS A 250 6.59 8.92 9.37
CA LYS A 250 5.45 9.84 9.39
C LYS A 250 5.81 11.12 10.17
N PRO A 251 4.97 12.17 10.15
CA PRO A 251 5.27 13.41 10.85
C PRO A 251 5.35 13.28 12.38
N ASP A 252 4.95 12.13 12.94
CA ASP A 252 5.12 11.81 14.35
C ASP A 252 6.58 11.48 14.73
N GLY A 253 7.48 11.26 13.76
CA GLY A 253 8.87 10.89 13.98
C GLY A 253 9.08 9.48 14.57
N LEU A 254 8.01 8.70 14.72
CA LEU A 254 8.00 7.40 15.39
C LEU A 254 7.55 6.27 14.46
N THR A 255 6.52 6.52 13.64
CA THR A 255 5.96 5.52 12.74
C THR A 255 6.78 5.46 11.46
N GLU A 256 7.57 4.39 11.33
CA GLU A 256 8.36 4.14 10.13
C GLU A 256 7.44 3.87 8.92
N LYS A 257 7.69 4.56 7.81
CA LYS A 257 7.07 4.30 6.51
C LYS A 257 7.93 3.36 5.68
N ILE A 258 9.25 3.59 5.69
CA ILE A 258 10.22 2.71 5.05
C ILE A 258 11.62 2.88 5.65
N THR A 259 12.38 1.79 5.74
CA THR A 259 13.82 1.83 5.99
C THR A 259 14.56 0.98 4.96
N ASN A 260 15.75 1.42 4.58
CA ASN A 260 16.70 0.58 3.86
C ASN A 260 18.14 0.97 4.20
N LYS A 261 19.09 0.09 3.90
CA LYS A 261 20.52 0.31 4.20
C LYS A 261 21.42 -0.21 3.09
N LEU A 262 22.57 0.43 2.96
CA LEU A 262 23.73 0.02 2.18
C LEU A 262 24.82 -0.44 3.14
N VAL A 263 25.37 -1.62 2.86
CA VAL A 263 26.56 -2.18 3.51
C VAL A 263 27.82 -1.74 2.77
N GLY A 264 29.00 -1.92 3.35
CA GLY A 264 30.27 -1.76 2.65
C GLY A 264 30.40 -2.71 1.46
N ASN A 265 31.21 -2.32 0.48
CA ASN A 265 31.40 -3.03 -0.78
C ASN A 265 30.08 -3.35 -1.54
N SER A 266 29.05 -2.53 -1.39
CA SER A 266 27.74 -2.74 -2.02
C SER A 266 27.33 -1.56 -2.89
N ASN A 267 26.65 -1.86 -4.00
CA ASN A 267 26.10 -0.85 -4.88
C ASN A 267 24.68 -0.42 -4.47
N GLY A 268 24.27 0.75 -4.95
CA GLY A 268 22.99 1.37 -4.65
C GLY A 268 21.74 0.68 -5.21
N MET A 269 21.84 -0.41 -5.97
CA MET A 269 20.73 -0.88 -6.82
C MET A 269 19.56 -1.48 -6.03
N ASN A 270 19.86 -2.37 -5.09
CA ASN A 270 18.84 -2.93 -4.19
C ASN A 270 18.24 -1.84 -3.28
N PHE A 271 19.06 -0.89 -2.84
CA PHE A 271 18.60 0.23 -2.04
C PHE A 271 17.64 1.12 -2.84
N SER A 272 17.98 1.43 -4.09
CA SER A 272 17.15 2.22 -5.00
C SER A 272 15.79 1.56 -5.28
N ASN A 273 15.77 0.26 -5.60
CA ASN A 273 14.54 -0.47 -5.88
C ASN A 273 13.57 -0.50 -4.68
N ASN A 274 14.11 -0.51 -3.46
CA ASN A 274 13.31 -0.58 -2.26
C ASN A 274 12.79 0.80 -1.83
N ILE A 275 13.58 1.87 -1.97
CA ILE A 275 13.19 3.22 -1.51
C ILE A 275 12.41 4.01 -2.57
N SER A 276 12.75 3.87 -3.85
CA SER A 276 12.12 4.60 -4.94
C SER A 276 10.61 4.37 -4.99
N ASN A 277 9.86 5.40 -5.40
CA ASN A 277 8.39 5.44 -5.45
C ASN A 277 7.68 5.39 -4.10
N THR A 278 8.41 5.39 -2.97
CA THR A 278 7.78 5.55 -1.66
C THR A 278 7.13 6.93 -1.56
N LYS A 279 5.83 6.97 -1.24
CA LYS A 279 5.10 8.22 -1.04
C LYS A 279 5.52 8.91 0.26
N PHE A 280 5.78 10.20 0.21
CA PHE A 280 5.98 11.08 1.36
C PHE A 280 4.85 12.12 1.46
N GLN A 281 4.76 12.81 2.57
CA GLN A 281 3.94 14.02 2.71
C GLN A 281 4.75 15.12 3.42
N ASN A 282 4.30 16.37 3.29
CA ASN A 282 4.92 17.46 4.05
C ASN A 282 4.79 17.16 5.55
N GLY A 283 5.90 17.32 6.28
CA GLY A 283 6.02 17.00 7.70
C GLY A 283 6.66 15.63 7.97
N ASP A 284 6.74 14.73 6.99
CA ASP A 284 7.47 13.45 7.16
C ASP A 284 8.94 13.71 7.54
N ILE A 285 9.52 12.81 8.34
CA ILE A 285 10.88 12.94 8.87
C ILE A 285 11.80 11.91 8.23
N ILE A 286 12.95 12.34 7.73
CA ILE A 286 14.02 11.49 7.22
C ILE A 286 15.06 11.36 8.32
N LYS A 287 15.48 10.15 8.66
CA LYS A 287 16.68 9.87 9.46
C LYS A 287 17.75 9.26 8.59
N LEU A 288 18.94 9.85 8.59
CA LEU A 288 20.13 9.35 7.92
C LEU A 288 21.12 8.87 8.98
N GLN A 289 21.66 7.67 8.81
CA GLN A 289 22.77 7.14 9.60
C GLN A 289 23.88 6.70 8.64
N TYR A 290 25.13 6.93 8.98
CA TYR A 290 26.25 6.61 8.10
C TYR A 290 27.53 6.40 8.92
N GLU A 291 28.40 5.54 8.40
CA GLU A 291 29.68 5.21 9.00
C GLU A 291 30.72 6.33 8.78
N GLU A 292 30.74 6.88 7.56
CA GLU A 292 31.58 8.02 7.19
C GLU A 292 30.72 9.23 6.81
N ASN A 293 30.58 10.18 7.72
CA ASN A 293 29.76 11.38 7.52
C ASN A 293 30.29 12.31 6.42
N SER A 294 31.61 12.36 6.24
CA SER A 294 32.27 13.10 5.16
C SER A 294 31.86 12.64 3.76
N LYS A 295 31.31 11.43 3.64
CA LYS A 295 30.84 10.85 2.38
C LYS A 295 29.39 11.14 2.06
N VAL A 296 28.66 11.82 2.95
CA VAL A 296 27.28 12.23 2.70
C VAL A 296 27.21 13.74 2.44
N ILE A 297 26.54 14.12 1.37
CA ILE A 297 26.34 15.52 0.96
C ILE A 297 24.85 15.79 0.81
N ILE A 298 24.36 16.88 1.40
CA ILE A 298 23.02 17.41 1.14
C ILE A 298 23.16 18.73 0.40
N THR A 299 22.61 18.80 -0.81
CA THR A 299 22.66 20.02 -1.64
C THR A 299 21.59 21.01 -1.22
N ASN A 300 21.87 22.32 -1.39
CA ASN A 300 20.93 23.42 -1.17
C ASN A 300 20.23 23.40 0.21
N PHE A 301 20.95 23.04 1.27
CA PHE A 301 20.39 22.86 2.61
C PHE A 301 20.77 24.01 3.56
N PRO A 302 19.82 24.67 4.24
CA PRO A 302 18.37 24.45 4.18
C PRO A 302 17.70 25.13 2.96
N ASN A 303 18.46 25.89 2.16
CA ASN A 303 17.95 26.58 0.98
C ASN A 303 19.04 26.77 -0.09
N THR A 304 18.69 27.37 -1.22
CA THR A 304 19.59 27.56 -2.38
C THR A 304 20.80 28.47 -2.14
N SER A 305 20.85 29.22 -1.04
CA SER A 305 22.02 30.07 -0.71
C SER A 305 23.17 29.28 -0.09
N THR A 306 22.94 28.03 0.33
CA THR A 306 23.94 27.15 0.92
C THR A 306 24.13 25.91 0.03
N PRO A 307 25.11 25.93 -0.88
CA PRO A 307 25.18 24.96 -1.98
C PRO A 307 25.39 23.52 -1.50
N ILE A 308 26.14 23.33 -0.41
CA ILE A 308 26.52 22.01 0.12
C ILE A 308 26.46 22.04 1.65
N TYR A 309 25.86 21.00 2.23
CA TYR A 309 25.90 20.67 3.64
C TYR A 309 26.48 19.26 3.82
N ILE A 310 27.52 19.13 4.64
CA ILE A 310 28.08 17.84 5.06
C ILE A 310 27.60 17.60 6.49
N PRO A 311 26.92 16.48 6.78
CA PRO A 311 26.48 16.18 8.12
C PRO A 311 27.65 16.07 9.12
N LYS A 312 27.42 16.51 10.35
CA LYS A 312 28.44 16.66 11.40
C LYS A 312 28.51 15.46 12.35
N ASN A 313 27.40 14.75 12.54
CA ASN A 313 27.31 13.58 13.43
C ASN A 313 27.15 12.31 12.59
N THR A 314 27.36 11.11 13.14
CA THR A 314 27.12 9.83 12.43
C THR A 314 25.64 9.53 12.16
N GLU A 315 24.74 10.33 12.74
CA GLU A 315 23.33 10.34 12.39
C GLU A 315 22.73 11.75 12.47
N GLU A 316 21.86 12.08 11.52
CA GLU A 316 21.11 13.33 11.50
C GLU A 316 19.72 13.10 10.91
N SER A 317 18.76 13.95 11.29
CA SER A 317 17.38 13.89 10.84
C SER A 317 16.94 15.18 10.19
N PHE A 318 15.98 15.09 9.26
CA PHE A 318 15.49 16.21 8.45
C PHE A 318 13.96 16.12 8.28
N VAL A 319 13.25 17.24 8.37
CA VAL A 319 11.82 17.32 8.03
C VAL A 319 11.67 17.68 6.56
N ILE A 320 10.78 16.96 5.86
CA ILE A 320 10.39 17.28 4.48
C ILE A 320 9.33 18.40 4.51
N THR A 321 9.62 19.53 3.87
CA THR A 321 8.67 20.63 3.71
C THR A 321 8.37 20.88 2.23
N LYS A 322 7.34 21.67 1.96
CA LYS A 322 7.03 22.15 0.60
C LYS A 322 8.18 22.92 -0.07
N ASN A 323 9.13 23.43 0.71
CA ASN A 323 10.24 24.26 0.23
C ASN A 323 11.59 23.51 0.19
N GLY A 324 11.66 22.28 0.71
CA GLY A 324 12.92 21.57 0.90
C GLY A 324 13.05 20.88 2.26
N LEU A 325 14.26 20.41 2.56
CA LEU A 325 14.64 19.78 3.81
C LEU A 325 15.06 20.84 4.83
N VAL A 326 14.59 20.67 6.07
CA VAL A 326 15.01 21.48 7.23
C VAL A 326 15.56 20.55 8.29
N ALA A 327 16.58 20.97 9.05
CA ALA A 327 17.14 20.19 10.15
C ALA A 327 16.01 19.79 11.12
N TYR A 328 15.87 18.49 11.36
CA TYR A 328 15.04 17.99 12.45
C TYR A 328 15.98 17.69 13.60
N ILE A 329 16.01 18.62 14.55
CA ILE A 329 16.51 18.32 15.88
C ILE A 329 15.36 17.57 16.54
N PRO A 330 15.49 16.25 16.79
CA PRO A 330 14.55 15.61 17.69
C PRO A 330 14.60 16.47 18.93
N THR A 331 13.49 17.04 19.32
CA THR A 331 13.36 17.61 20.65
C THR A 331 13.71 16.43 21.58
N THR A 332 14.99 16.35 21.98
CA THR A 332 15.58 15.34 22.88
C THR A 332 15.14 15.62 24.30
N THR A 333 14.63 16.82 24.52
CA THR A 333 13.41 16.90 25.29
C THR A 333 12.27 16.24 24.50
N ILE A 334 12.00 14.94 24.76
CA ILE A 334 10.62 14.71 25.23
C ILE A 334 10.41 15.88 26.18
N PRO A 335 9.35 16.68 26.12
CA PRO A 335 9.00 17.33 27.36
C PRO A 335 9.06 16.20 28.43
N THR A 336 10.12 16.19 29.24
CA THR A 336 9.91 16.42 30.65
C THR A 336 8.94 17.59 30.63
N ILE A 337 7.69 17.20 30.56
CA ILE A 337 6.79 17.41 31.65
C ILE A 337 7.59 17.15 32.97
N THR A 338 8.62 17.96 33.29
CA THR A 338 8.31 18.93 34.32
C THR A 338 7.22 19.70 33.66
N ILE A 339 5.98 19.34 34.02
CA ILE A 339 4.89 20.28 33.92
C ILE A 339 5.59 21.54 34.45
N PRO A 340 5.81 22.64 33.66
CA PRO A 340 5.61 23.89 34.36
C PRO A 340 4.25 23.61 34.97
N THR A 341 4.11 23.63 36.27
CA THR A 341 2.80 23.46 36.93
C THR A 341 1.81 24.55 36.48
N ILE A 342 1.89 25.06 35.27
CA ILE A 342 0.82 25.05 34.28
C ILE A 342 0.48 23.58 33.92
N THR A 343 -0.08 22.75 34.80
CA THR A 343 -1.53 22.71 35.02
C THR A 343 -2.39 23.41 33.95
N THR A 344 -2.03 23.38 32.68
CA THR A 344 -3.01 23.39 31.60
C THR A 344 -3.36 21.94 31.39
N PRO A 345 -4.34 21.40 32.14
CA PRO A 345 -4.84 20.04 31.94
C PRO A 345 -5.10 19.86 30.44
N ILE A 346 -4.69 18.70 29.89
CA ILE A 346 -5.20 18.27 28.59
C ILE A 346 -6.71 18.39 28.71
N VAL A 347 -7.27 19.34 27.97
CA VAL A 347 -8.70 19.55 27.98
C VAL A 347 -9.26 18.40 27.16
N THR A 348 -9.53 17.29 27.82
CA THR A 348 -10.37 16.25 27.25
C THR A 348 -11.81 16.70 27.40
N LEU A 349 -12.68 16.38 26.44
CA LEU A 349 -14.10 16.39 26.76
C LEU A 349 -14.32 15.44 27.94
N SER A 350 -15.17 15.86 28.88
CA SER A 350 -15.59 14.96 29.95
C SER A 350 -16.42 13.80 29.39
N ASN A 351 -17.03 13.97 28.21
CA ASN A 351 -17.73 12.91 27.51
C ASN A 351 -16.79 11.86 26.95
N GLU A 352 -17.13 10.60 27.15
CA GLU A 352 -16.52 9.46 26.48
C GLU A 352 -17.64 8.60 25.87
N ILE A 353 -17.37 7.96 24.75
CA ILE A 353 -18.25 6.93 24.19
C ILE A 353 -17.67 5.58 24.60
N LEU A 354 -18.34 4.90 25.51
CA LEU A 354 -18.03 3.55 25.95
C LEU A 354 -18.80 2.54 25.11
N ILE A 355 -18.09 1.61 24.50
CA ILE A 355 -18.67 0.45 23.84
C ILE A 355 -18.52 -0.73 24.78
N VAL A 356 -19.63 -1.39 25.09
CA VAL A 356 -19.68 -2.52 26.01
C VAL A 356 -20.35 -3.73 25.35
N ASN A 357 -20.05 -4.92 25.85
CA ASN A 357 -20.77 -6.13 25.46
C ASN A 357 -22.04 -6.33 26.30
N SER A 358 -22.78 -7.42 26.05
CA SER A 358 -24.00 -7.81 26.76
C SER A 358 -23.83 -7.99 28.28
N ASN A 359 -22.60 -8.26 28.74
CA ASN A 359 -22.26 -8.34 30.16
C ASN A 359 -21.78 -7.00 30.73
N ASN A 360 -22.00 -5.89 30.01
CA ASN A 360 -21.53 -4.55 30.37
C ASN A 360 -20.01 -4.45 30.56
N THR A 361 -19.23 -5.37 29.95
CA THR A 361 -17.76 -5.32 29.95
C THR A 361 -17.30 -4.40 28.83
N GLN A 362 -16.33 -3.54 29.10
CA GLN A 362 -15.79 -2.60 28.12
C GLN A 362 -15.09 -3.34 26.98
N VAL A 363 -15.48 -3.00 25.76
CA VAL A 363 -14.89 -3.51 24.52
C VAL A 363 -14.02 -2.43 23.88
N SER A 364 -14.52 -1.20 23.84
CA SER A 364 -13.78 -0.04 23.33
C SER A 364 -14.18 1.24 24.07
N LYS A 365 -13.31 2.25 24.00
CA LYS A 365 -13.59 3.61 24.48
C LYS A 365 -13.11 4.64 23.47
N VAL A 366 -13.96 5.63 23.16
CA VAL A 366 -13.62 6.81 22.34
C VAL A 366 -13.66 8.05 23.22
N GLY A 367 -12.50 8.66 23.44
CA GLY A 367 -12.33 9.97 24.05
C GLY A 367 -11.96 11.05 23.04
N PHE A 368 -11.91 12.30 23.50
CA PHE A 368 -11.67 13.47 22.66
C PHE A 368 -10.57 14.34 23.25
N ASP A 369 -9.44 14.44 22.55
CA ASP A 369 -8.38 15.40 22.85
C ASP A 369 -8.72 16.73 22.20
N MET A 370 -9.26 17.68 22.97
CA MET A 370 -9.64 19.01 22.46
C MET A 370 -8.42 19.93 22.28
N THR A 371 -7.27 19.56 22.82
CA THR A 371 -6.04 20.35 22.66
C THR A 371 -5.51 20.16 21.24
N ASN A 372 -5.54 18.93 20.74
CA ASN A 372 -5.04 18.58 19.42
C ASN A 372 -6.14 18.30 18.38
N ASN A 373 -7.41 18.40 18.80
CA ASN A 373 -8.60 18.01 18.06
C ASN A 373 -8.52 16.58 17.48
N ARG A 374 -8.22 15.58 18.32
CA ARG A 374 -8.04 14.18 17.88
C ARG A 374 -8.90 13.21 18.69
N LEU A 375 -9.36 12.15 18.04
CA LEU A 375 -9.98 11.01 18.72
C LEU A 375 -8.92 10.21 19.49
N LEU A 376 -9.27 9.77 20.70
CA LEU A 376 -8.45 8.87 21.52
C LEU A 376 -9.22 7.56 21.67
N VAL A 377 -8.82 6.53 20.92
CA VAL A 377 -9.57 5.26 20.87
C VAL A 377 -8.77 4.15 21.53
N THR A 378 -9.39 3.39 22.43
CA THR A 378 -8.75 2.31 23.19
C THR A 378 -9.57 1.03 23.05
N SER A 379 -8.91 -0.09 22.74
CA SER A 379 -9.49 -1.43 22.76
C SER A 379 -9.11 -2.12 24.06
N PHE A 380 -10.05 -2.85 24.66
CA PHE A 380 -9.80 -3.64 25.86
C PHE A 380 -9.55 -5.12 25.55
N GLY A 381 -9.44 -5.49 24.27
CA GLY A 381 -9.26 -6.88 23.82
C GLY A 381 -10.47 -7.78 24.01
N THR A 382 -11.47 -7.35 24.78
CA THR A 382 -12.76 -8.04 24.94
C THR A 382 -13.55 -8.00 23.63
N GLN A 383 -14.26 -9.10 23.32
CA GLN A 383 -15.12 -9.21 22.15
C GLN A 383 -16.56 -8.83 22.48
N ILE A 384 -17.30 -8.35 21.49
CA ILE A 384 -18.77 -8.23 21.61
C ILE A 384 -19.36 -9.61 21.32
N VAL A 385 -19.66 -10.38 22.36
CA VAL A 385 -20.26 -11.72 22.19
C VAL A 385 -21.72 -11.56 21.82
N ASN A 386 -22.08 -11.93 20.60
CA ASN A 386 -23.46 -11.97 20.14
C ASN A 386 -23.65 -13.25 19.30
N PRO A 387 -24.66 -14.09 19.61
CA PRO A 387 -24.90 -15.33 18.88
C PRO A 387 -25.18 -15.13 17.38
N ASP A 388 -25.66 -13.94 16.97
CA ASP A 388 -26.18 -13.72 15.61
C ASP A 388 -25.14 -13.19 14.62
N ASN A 389 -23.86 -13.12 15.01
CA ASN A 389 -22.75 -12.72 14.15
C ASN A 389 -22.89 -11.31 13.47
N ARG A 390 -23.55 -10.37 14.15
CA ARG A 390 -23.93 -9.04 13.65
C ARG A 390 -22.89 -7.94 13.81
N ALA A 391 -22.80 -6.99 12.87
CA ALA A 391 -22.13 -5.70 13.13
C ALA A 391 -22.86 -5.02 14.28
N MET A 392 -22.18 -4.71 15.38
CA MET A 392 -22.86 -4.25 16.60
C MET A 392 -22.78 -2.75 16.77
N ILE A 393 -21.66 -2.16 16.34
CA ILE A 393 -21.42 -0.72 16.40
C ILE A 393 -20.94 -0.23 15.03
N LEU A 394 -21.56 0.83 14.54
CA LEU A 394 -21.10 1.67 13.42
C LEU A 394 -20.74 3.04 13.98
N PHE A 395 -19.54 3.52 13.68
CA PHE A 395 -19.08 4.85 14.07
C PHE A 395 -18.70 5.63 12.81
N TYR A 396 -19.31 6.80 12.64
CA TYR A 396 -18.90 7.75 11.60
C TYR A 396 -18.57 9.09 12.23
N LEU A 397 -17.41 9.66 11.89
CA LEU A 397 -17.13 11.08 12.11
C LEU A 397 -17.48 11.84 10.83
N ARG A 398 -18.38 12.82 10.92
CA ARG A 398 -18.83 13.63 9.79
C ARG A 398 -18.38 15.06 9.88
N ASP A 399 -18.02 15.61 8.73
CA ASP A 399 -17.71 17.01 8.55
C ASP A 399 -18.96 17.86 8.80
N SER A 400 -18.82 18.85 9.69
CA SER A 400 -19.93 19.72 10.08
C SER A 400 -20.55 20.55 8.97
N SER A 401 -19.75 20.90 7.94
CA SER A 401 -20.17 21.81 6.89
C SER A 401 -20.86 21.10 5.72
N THR A 402 -20.42 19.87 5.43
CA THR A 402 -20.88 19.10 4.26
C THR A 402 -21.73 17.89 4.65
N GLY A 403 -21.66 17.44 5.90
CA GLY A 403 -22.20 16.15 6.34
C GLY A 403 -21.44 14.93 5.80
N ALA A 404 -20.35 15.14 5.05
CA ALA A 404 -19.56 14.06 4.48
C ALA A 404 -18.85 13.25 5.57
N ILE A 405 -18.70 11.94 5.38
CA ILE A 405 -17.93 11.09 6.30
C ILE A 405 -16.45 11.42 6.15
N LYS A 406 -15.81 11.83 7.24
CA LYS A 406 -14.36 12.01 7.34
C LYS A 406 -13.67 10.68 7.64
N TYR A 407 -14.20 9.96 8.62
CA TYR A 407 -13.70 8.64 9.03
C TYR A 407 -14.86 7.75 9.46
N SER A 408 -14.70 6.45 9.28
CA SER A 408 -15.68 5.45 9.70
C SER A 408 -14.98 4.20 10.20
N SER A 409 -15.62 3.51 11.14
CA SER A 409 -15.21 2.17 11.55
C SER A 409 -16.39 1.44 12.17
N PHE A 410 -16.27 0.12 12.30
CA PHE A 410 -17.27 -0.72 12.93
C PHE A 410 -16.65 -1.75 13.87
N ILE A 411 -17.48 -2.37 14.70
CA ILE A 411 -17.11 -3.55 15.48
C ILE A 411 -18.14 -4.63 15.19
N SER A 412 -17.70 -5.73 14.58
CA SER A 412 -18.52 -6.93 14.43
C SER A 412 -18.58 -7.73 15.71
N SER A 413 -19.68 -8.46 15.89
CA SER A 413 -19.80 -9.53 16.87
C SER A 413 -18.61 -10.49 16.80
N ASN A 414 -18.23 -11.03 17.95
CA ASN A 414 -17.14 -12.01 18.10
C ASN A 414 -15.78 -11.47 17.63
N GLN A 415 -15.68 -10.17 17.34
CA GLN A 415 -14.43 -9.45 17.13
C GLN A 415 -14.16 -8.53 18.33
N ASN A 416 -12.88 -8.28 18.60
CA ASN A 416 -12.47 -7.23 19.52
C ASN A 416 -12.34 -5.89 18.77
N ALA A 417 -12.15 -4.80 19.51
CA ALA A 417 -12.08 -3.47 18.93
C ALA A 417 -10.69 -3.10 18.36
N SER A 418 -9.80 -4.06 18.09
CA SER A 418 -8.43 -3.74 17.66
C SER A 418 -8.39 -3.06 16.29
N GLN A 419 -9.16 -3.53 15.31
CA GLN A 419 -9.29 -2.86 14.01
C GLN A 419 -9.94 -1.47 14.17
N PHE A 420 -10.96 -1.38 15.03
CA PHE A 420 -11.63 -0.11 15.33
C PHE A 420 -10.69 0.95 15.90
N VAL A 421 -9.73 0.55 16.75
CA VAL A 421 -8.65 1.43 17.22
C VAL A 421 -7.71 1.83 16.08
N ALA A 422 -7.30 0.88 15.24
CA ALA A 422 -6.40 1.15 14.12
C ALA A 422 -7.00 2.17 13.14
N ASP A 423 -8.32 2.11 12.92
CA ASP A 423 -9.03 2.97 11.98
C ASP A 423 -9.32 4.37 12.54
N LEU A 424 -9.56 4.51 13.86
CA LEU A 424 -10.04 5.77 14.45
C LEU A 424 -9.08 6.48 15.40
N ASN A 425 -8.11 5.78 16.00
CA ASN A 425 -7.23 6.40 16.99
C ASN A 425 -6.37 7.51 16.36
N HIS A 426 -6.27 8.66 17.04
CA HIS A 426 -5.58 9.87 16.61
C HIS A 426 -6.15 10.55 15.35
N LYS A 427 -7.32 10.16 14.85
CA LYS A 427 -7.97 10.86 13.73
C LYS A 427 -8.43 12.25 14.15
N ILE A 428 -8.20 13.24 13.26
CA ILE A 428 -8.44 14.66 13.55
C ILE A 428 -9.90 15.03 13.28
N PHE A 429 -10.59 15.61 14.27
CA PHE A 429 -11.89 16.24 14.10
C PHE A 429 -11.77 17.77 14.05
N ASN A 430 -12.80 18.44 13.56
CA ASN A 430 -12.96 19.89 13.73
C ASN A 430 -14.06 20.14 14.76
N LEU A 431 -14.00 21.27 15.46
CA LEU A 431 -15.14 21.69 16.27
C LEU A 431 -16.39 21.79 15.39
N ASN A 432 -17.53 21.37 15.95
CA ASN A 432 -18.83 21.23 15.32
C ASN A 432 -18.99 20.03 14.39
N ASP A 433 -17.93 19.26 14.08
CA ASP A 433 -18.08 17.95 13.46
C ASP A 433 -18.99 17.09 14.33
N PHE A 434 -19.69 16.15 13.72
CA PHE A 434 -20.63 15.32 14.45
C PHE A 434 -20.39 13.84 14.22
N ILE A 435 -20.65 13.08 15.26
CA ILE A 435 -20.52 11.63 15.30
C ILE A 435 -21.89 11.07 14.99
N GLU A 436 -21.97 10.19 14.01
CA GLU A 436 -23.12 9.30 13.81
C GLU A 436 -22.75 7.94 14.41
N LEU A 437 -23.52 7.53 15.42
CA LEU A 437 -23.31 6.29 16.14
C LEU A 437 -24.50 5.36 15.89
N GLY A 438 -24.26 4.32 15.10
CA GLY A 438 -25.23 3.27 14.81
C GLY A 438 -25.03 2.08 15.74
N VAL A 439 -26.11 1.61 16.36
CA VAL A 439 -26.08 0.50 17.32
C VAL A 439 -27.15 -0.54 16.98
N TYR A 440 -26.74 -1.80 16.88
CA TYR A 440 -27.62 -2.93 16.48
C TYR A 440 -28.13 -3.79 17.63
N SER A 441 -27.53 -3.73 18.83
CA SER A 441 -28.14 -4.36 20.00
C SER A 441 -28.20 -3.43 21.19
N VAL A 442 -29.27 -3.61 21.97
CA VAL A 442 -29.55 -2.91 23.22
C VAL A 442 -28.29 -2.79 24.07
N GLU A 443 -28.04 -1.59 24.57
CA GLU A 443 -27.05 -1.26 25.59
C GLU A 443 -25.56 -1.35 25.22
N THR A 444 -25.21 -1.58 23.96
CA THR A 444 -23.81 -1.79 23.55
C THR A 444 -23.00 -0.51 23.38
N ALA A 445 -23.63 0.67 23.29
CA ALA A 445 -22.93 1.95 23.34
C ALA A 445 -23.53 2.91 24.38
N LYS A 446 -22.65 3.54 25.14
CA LYS A 446 -22.96 4.46 26.23
C LYS A 446 -22.13 5.73 26.09
N VAL A 447 -22.77 6.88 26.10
CA VAL A 447 -22.10 8.18 26.16
C VAL A 447 -22.07 8.64 27.61
N THR A 448 -20.89 8.64 28.24
CA THR A 448 -20.73 9.08 29.62
C THR A 448 -20.72 10.61 29.71
N ASN A 449 -21.05 11.12 30.90
CA ASN A 449 -21.19 12.55 31.20
C ASN A 449 -22.15 13.28 30.24
N PHE A 450 -23.17 12.60 29.73
CA PHE A 450 -24.13 13.11 28.75
C PHE A 450 -25.58 12.93 29.22
N PRO A 451 -26.45 13.96 29.11
CA PRO A 451 -26.16 15.32 28.61
C PRO A 451 -25.44 16.22 29.64
N MET A 452 -25.29 15.73 30.88
CA MET A 452 -24.65 16.43 32.00
C MET A 452 -23.60 15.55 32.69
N GLN A 453 -22.64 16.15 33.38
CA GLN A 453 -21.61 15.43 34.13
C GLN A 453 -22.23 14.46 35.16
N GLY A 454 -21.72 13.23 35.22
CA GLY A 454 -22.22 12.16 36.10
C GLY A 454 -23.39 11.34 35.53
N THR A 455 -23.99 11.76 34.41
CA THR A 455 -25.05 10.99 33.73
C THR A 455 -24.47 10.15 32.60
N THR A 456 -25.04 8.96 32.35
CA THR A 456 -24.66 8.11 31.21
C THR A 456 -25.89 7.92 30.35
N HIS A 457 -25.76 8.26 29.07
CA HIS A 457 -26.80 8.03 28.07
C HIS A 457 -26.51 6.76 27.31
N THR A 458 -27.43 5.82 27.33
CA THR A 458 -27.35 4.61 26.52
C THR A 458 -28.01 4.92 25.17
N VAL A 459 -27.31 4.66 24.07
CA VAL A 459 -27.89 4.82 22.73
C VAL A 459 -29.06 3.83 22.61
N ASP A 460 -30.27 4.38 22.45
CA ASP A 460 -31.50 3.60 22.64
C ASP A 460 -31.93 2.86 21.36
N THR A 461 -32.22 1.57 21.49
CA THR A 461 -32.64 0.67 20.39
C THR A 461 -34.12 0.30 20.46
N THR A 462 -34.95 1.07 21.17
CA THR A 462 -36.35 0.75 21.50
C THR A 462 -37.31 0.51 20.31
N THR A 463 -36.89 0.63 19.05
CA THR A 463 -37.77 0.40 17.88
C THR A 463 -37.32 -0.76 16.99
N GLN A 464 -37.85 -1.95 17.29
CA GLN A 464 -37.92 -3.17 16.46
C GLN A 464 -36.58 -3.74 15.91
N PHE A 465 -36.45 -5.06 15.96
CA PHE A 465 -35.27 -5.89 15.66
C PHE A 465 -34.61 -5.73 14.25
N GLU A 466 -35.04 -4.76 13.46
CA GLU A 466 -34.69 -4.59 12.05
C GLU A 466 -34.09 -3.21 11.70
N LYS A 467 -34.05 -2.24 12.63
CA LYS A 467 -33.44 -0.93 12.36
C LYS A 467 -32.29 -0.64 13.31
N THR A 468 -31.17 -0.22 12.75
CA THR A 468 -30.11 0.45 13.50
C THR A 468 -30.72 1.65 14.23
N SER A 469 -30.59 1.69 15.55
CA SER A 469 -30.68 2.96 16.23
C SER A 469 -29.49 3.79 15.81
N THR A 470 -29.74 5.02 15.35
CA THR A 470 -28.69 5.93 14.94
C THR A 470 -28.90 7.23 15.70
N GLU A 471 -27.90 7.59 16.49
CA GLU A 471 -27.88 8.87 17.20
C GLU A 471 -26.72 9.74 16.72
N PHE A 472 -26.91 11.06 16.82
CA PHE A 472 -25.96 12.04 16.33
C PHE A 472 -25.46 12.93 17.46
N PHE A 473 -24.14 13.05 17.59
CA PHE A 473 -23.49 13.83 18.64
C PHE A 473 -22.52 14.85 18.04
N GLN A 474 -22.82 16.13 18.16
CA GLN A 474 -21.92 17.20 17.76
C GLN A 474 -20.80 17.38 18.78
N ILE A 475 -19.56 17.48 18.30
CA ILE A 475 -18.37 17.76 19.09
C ILE A 475 -18.26 19.27 19.28
N THR A 476 -18.66 19.77 20.45
CA THR A 476 -18.51 21.19 20.80
C THR A 476 -17.20 21.41 21.55
N SER A 477 -16.84 22.68 21.82
CA SER A 477 -15.64 23.00 22.58
C SER A 477 -15.69 22.54 24.05
N THR A 478 -16.86 22.14 24.58
CA THR A 478 -17.03 21.80 26.00
C THR A 478 -17.68 20.45 26.28
N LYS A 479 -18.46 19.91 25.34
CA LYS A 479 -19.15 18.61 25.48
C LYS A 479 -19.59 18.02 24.15
N LEU A 480 -20.02 16.76 24.17
CA LEU A 480 -20.89 16.23 23.13
C LEU A 480 -22.30 16.81 23.31
N GLN A 481 -22.93 17.21 22.20
CA GLN A 481 -24.31 17.68 22.17
C GLN A 481 -25.12 16.78 21.23
N ALA A 482 -26.19 16.16 21.72
CA ALA A 482 -27.09 15.45 20.81
C ALA A 482 -27.71 16.44 19.84
N ILE A 483 -27.68 16.10 18.57
CA ILE A 483 -28.30 16.87 17.50
C ILE A 483 -29.29 15.99 16.76
N SER A 484 -30.31 16.61 16.18
CA SER A 484 -31.15 15.99 15.16
C SER A 484 -30.86 16.77 13.87
N PRO A 485 -29.91 16.30 13.04
CA PRO A 485 -29.51 17.05 11.85
C PRO A 485 -30.75 17.26 10.97
N GLN A 486 -31.13 18.52 10.74
CA GLN A 486 -32.42 18.87 10.12
C GLN A 486 -32.56 18.35 8.68
N VAL A 487 -31.46 18.08 7.99
CA VAL A 487 -31.40 17.37 6.72
C VAL A 487 -30.04 16.70 6.63
N LEU A 488 -29.93 15.42 7.00
CA LEU A 488 -28.88 14.62 6.36
C LEU A 488 -29.33 14.46 4.92
N SER A 489 -28.52 14.94 3.97
CA SER A 489 -28.71 14.55 2.58
C SER A 489 -28.93 13.03 2.58
N PRO A 490 -30.03 12.52 1.99
CA PRO A 490 -30.30 11.09 1.99
C PRO A 490 -29.02 10.38 1.56
N PRO A 491 -28.62 9.28 2.23
CA PRO A 491 -27.36 8.61 1.95
C PRO A 491 -27.26 8.47 0.45
N SER A 492 -26.20 9.03 -0.14
CA SER A 492 -26.03 9.02 -1.57
C SER A 492 -25.91 7.56 -1.99
N LYS A 493 -27.03 6.98 -2.42
CA LYS A 493 -27.04 5.66 -3.01
C LYS A 493 -26.41 5.78 -4.38
N LEU A 494 -25.67 4.76 -4.81
CA LEU A 494 -25.47 4.61 -6.25
C LEU A 494 -26.86 4.56 -6.91
N PRO A 495 -27.01 5.11 -8.12
CA PRO A 495 -28.28 5.04 -8.83
C PRO A 495 -28.72 3.59 -9.06
N ASN A 496 -27.77 2.66 -9.09
CA ASN A 496 -28.01 1.25 -9.36
C ASN A 496 -28.68 0.53 -8.20
N ASN A 497 -29.68 -0.29 -8.55
CA ASN A 497 -30.28 -1.32 -7.71
C ASN A 497 -30.08 -2.67 -8.39
N ILE A 498 -29.61 -3.68 -7.66
CA ILE A 498 -29.51 -5.06 -8.16
C ILE A 498 -30.68 -5.84 -7.58
N GLU A 499 -31.59 -6.27 -8.43
CA GLU A 499 -32.75 -7.08 -8.09
C GLU A 499 -32.47 -8.53 -8.52
N TYR A 500 -32.57 -9.48 -7.58
CA TYR A 500 -32.45 -10.90 -7.86
C TYR A 500 -33.84 -11.52 -8.02
N VAL A 501 -34.19 -11.95 -9.23
CA VAL A 501 -35.55 -12.40 -9.59
C VAL A 501 -35.57 -13.89 -9.90
N PHE A 502 -36.61 -14.58 -9.39
CA PHE A 502 -36.91 -15.96 -9.78
C PHE A 502 -37.94 -15.93 -10.90
N THR A 503 -37.73 -16.70 -11.97
CA THR A 503 -38.57 -16.71 -13.19
C THR A 503 -40.08 -16.88 -12.96
N THR A 504 -40.52 -17.36 -11.79
CA THR A 504 -41.93 -17.61 -11.45
C THR A 504 -42.51 -16.71 -10.35
N SER A 505 -41.75 -15.76 -9.79
CA SER A 505 -42.22 -14.89 -8.69
C SER A 505 -41.61 -13.49 -8.73
N LEU A 506 -42.27 -12.53 -8.06
CA LEU A 506 -41.69 -11.19 -7.80
C LEU A 506 -40.36 -11.34 -7.05
N GLY A 507 -39.39 -10.46 -7.34
CA GLY A 507 -37.97 -10.56 -6.95
C GLY A 507 -37.75 -10.91 -5.48
N ILE A 508 -36.64 -11.55 -5.12
CA ILE A 508 -36.36 -12.07 -3.76
C ILE A 508 -35.73 -11.01 -2.87
N PHE A 509 -34.76 -10.26 -3.39
CA PHE A 509 -34.13 -9.16 -2.67
C PHE A 509 -33.48 -8.13 -3.61
N ASP A 510 -33.28 -6.94 -3.06
CA ASP A 510 -32.59 -5.80 -3.68
C ASP A 510 -31.23 -5.57 -3.01
N ILE A 511 -30.18 -5.22 -3.75
CA ILE A 511 -28.89 -4.73 -3.21
C ILE A 511 -28.67 -3.27 -3.64
N PHE A 512 -28.42 -2.43 -2.64
CA PHE A 512 -28.08 -1.02 -2.78
C PHE A 512 -26.65 -0.74 -2.29
N PHE A 513 -26.03 0.29 -2.85
CA PHE A 513 -24.68 0.72 -2.49
C PHE A 513 -24.75 2.09 -1.84
N ASN A 514 -24.40 2.18 -0.57
CA ASN A 514 -24.26 3.47 0.10
C ASN A 514 -22.87 4.04 -0.21
N THR A 515 -22.80 5.04 -1.09
CA THR A 515 -21.49 5.63 -1.49
C THR A 515 -20.80 6.39 -0.38
N LEU A 516 -21.55 6.82 0.63
CA LEU A 516 -21.04 7.64 1.72
C LEU A 516 -20.32 6.76 2.74
N SER A 517 -21.00 5.72 3.25
CA SER A 517 -20.40 4.74 4.17
C SER A 517 -19.58 3.67 3.45
N LYS A 518 -19.67 3.60 2.12
CA LYS A 518 -19.17 2.51 1.29
C LYS A 518 -19.61 1.13 1.78
N THR A 519 -20.88 1.01 2.14
CA THR A 519 -21.48 -0.26 2.57
C THR A 519 -22.54 -0.75 1.59
N LEU A 520 -22.66 -2.06 1.43
CA LEU A 520 -23.79 -2.70 0.77
C LEU A 520 -24.97 -2.75 1.73
N TYR A 521 -26.18 -2.61 1.19
CA TYR A 521 -27.43 -2.76 1.92
C TYR A 521 -28.35 -3.65 1.10
N ALA A 522 -28.84 -4.74 1.69
CA ALA A 522 -29.74 -5.67 1.01
C ALA A 522 -31.12 -5.68 1.69
N ASN A 523 -32.19 -5.70 0.88
CA ASN A 523 -33.56 -5.73 1.35
C ASN A 523 -34.30 -6.95 0.85
N LEU A 524 -34.90 -7.72 1.75
CA LEU A 524 -35.87 -8.75 1.42
C LEU A 524 -37.14 -8.15 0.83
N THR A 525 -37.63 -8.73 -0.26
CA THR A 525 -39.02 -8.48 -0.65
C THR A 525 -39.95 -9.39 0.17
N PRO A 526 -41.20 -8.96 0.46
CA PRO A 526 -42.08 -9.68 1.39
C PRO A 526 -42.59 -11.06 0.95
N SER A 527 -42.24 -11.59 -0.23
CA SER A 527 -43.07 -12.62 -0.90
C SER A 527 -42.38 -13.90 -1.41
N GLY A 528 -41.10 -14.20 -1.12
CA GLY A 528 -40.45 -15.41 -1.66
C GLY A 528 -39.57 -16.19 -0.66
N LEU A 529 -39.88 -17.47 -0.41
CA LEU A 529 -39.14 -18.40 0.47
C LEU A 529 -38.35 -19.50 -0.30
N SER A 530 -38.15 -19.33 -1.61
CA SER A 530 -37.46 -20.32 -2.45
C SER A 530 -36.33 -19.64 -3.22
N SER A 531 -35.09 -19.83 -2.79
CA SER A 531 -33.90 -19.29 -3.45
C SER A 531 -33.20 -20.36 -4.31
N GLY A 532 -32.78 -19.96 -5.52
CA GLY A 532 -31.72 -20.67 -6.24
C GLY A 532 -30.35 -20.34 -5.65
N PRO A 533 -29.29 -21.09 -5.98
CA PRO A 533 -27.94 -20.76 -5.54
C PRO A 533 -27.57 -19.35 -6.02
N PHE A 534 -27.06 -18.53 -5.12
CA PHE A 534 -26.58 -17.19 -5.43
C PHE A 534 -25.30 -16.92 -4.66
N THR A 535 -24.28 -16.42 -5.36
CA THR A 535 -22.98 -16.09 -4.80
C THR A 535 -22.67 -14.64 -5.11
N LEU A 536 -22.32 -13.87 -4.09
CA LEU A 536 -21.78 -12.53 -4.22
C LEU A 536 -20.32 -12.54 -3.79
N LYS A 537 -19.42 -12.09 -4.67
CA LYS A 537 -18.03 -11.81 -4.34
C LYS A 537 -17.70 -10.36 -4.56
N LEU A 538 -16.91 -9.83 -3.65
CA LEU A 538 -16.26 -8.54 -3.79
C LEU A 538 -14.77 -8.78 -4.02
N ILE A 539 -14.25 -8.26 -5.12
CA ILE A 539 -12.94 -8.59 -5.66
C ILE A 539 -12.15 -7.30 -5.86
N ASP A 540 -10.86 -7.31 -5.54
CA ASP A 540 -9.98 -6.18 -5.85
C ASP A 540 -9.57 -6.16 -7.33
N LYS A 541 -8.92 -5.09 -7.80
CA LYS A 541 -8.47 -4.92 -9.20
C LYS A 541 -7.54 -6.04 -9.68
N ASP A 542 -6.84 -6.70 -8.77
CA ASP A 542 -5.93 -7.80 -9.06
C ASP A 542 -6.60 -9.18 -9.03
N GLN A 543 -7.93 -9.22 -9.00
CA GLN A 543 -8.75 -10.42 -8.91
C GLN A 543 -8.67 -11.16 -7.57
N THR A 544 -8.14 -10.54 -6.51
CA THR A 544 -8.17 -11.13 -5.16
C THR A 544 -9.58 -11.01 -4.56
N THR A 545 -10.19 -12.14 -4.20
CA THR A 545 -11.47 -12.14 -3.48
C THR A 545 -11.27 -11.55 -2.08
N ILE A 546 -11.95 -10.44 -1.81
CA ILE A 546 -11.97 -9.76 -0.51
C ILE A 546 -13.04 -10.40 0.38
N VAL A 547 -14.23 -10.61 -0.18
CA VAL A 547 -15.36 -11.22 0.49
C VAL A 547 -16.08 -12.15 -0.48
N GLU A 548 -16.54 -13.30 0.01
CA GLU A 548 -17.45 -14.20 -0.69
C GLU A 548 -18.62 -14.58 0.24
N LYS A 549 -19.84 -14.47 -0.28
CA LYS A 549 -21.08 -14.85 0.41
C LYS A 549 -21.93 -15.70 -0.51
N ASN A 550 -22.48 -16.78 0.03
CA ASN A 550 -23.22 -17.80 -0.70
C ASN A 550 -24.61 -18.00 -0.07
N ILE A 551 -25.66 -18.06 -0.87
CA ILE A 551 -26.97 -18.63 -0.51
C ILE A 551 -26.97 -20.08 -0.97
N ASN A 552 -27.14 -21.02 -0.04
CA ASN A 552 -27.33 -22.41 -0.42
C ASN A 552 -28.80 -22.61 -0.88
N PRO A 553 -29.07 -23.29 -2.01
CA PRO A 553 -30.44 -23.56 -2.45
C PRO A 553 -31.31 -24.37 -1.47
N SER A 554 -30.72 -24.98 -0.44
CA SER A 554 -31.46 -25.62 0.66
C SER A 554 -31.96 -24.63 1.73
N ASP A 555 -31.45 -23.40 1.75
CA ASP A 555 -31.76 -22.42 2.78
C ASP A 555 -33.12 -21.78 2.48
N ARG A 556 -34.14 -22.20 3.22
CA ARG A 556 -35.50 -21.63 3.11
C ARG A 556 -35.59 -20.18 3.62
N ASP A 557 -34.58 -19.73 4.34
CA ASP A 557 -34.49 -18.39 4.91
C ASP A 557 -33.25 -17.68 4.37
N VAL A 558 -33.48 -16.65 3.54
CA VAL A 558 -32.40 -15.82 2.99
C VAL A 558 -32.03 -14.66 3.93
N ALA A 559 -32.75 -14.45 5.03
CA ALA A 559 -32.48 -13.36 5.98
C ALA A 559 -31.04 -13.37 6.52
N PRO A 560 -30.42 -14.52 6.88
CA PRO A 560 -29.02 -14.54 7.30
C PRO A 560 -28.07 -14.00 6.22
N PHE A 561 -28.28 -14.38 4.97
CA PHE A 561 -27.47 -13.92 3.83
C PHE A 561 -27.63 -12.41 3.59
N ILE A 562 -28.87 -11.91 3.59
CA ILE A 562 -29.18 -10.49 3.44
C ILE A 562 -28.51 -9.68 4.53
N TYR A 563 -28.55 -10.20 5.76
CA TYR A 563 -27.91 -9.58 6.89
C TYR A 563 -26.38 -9.55 6.76
N GLU A 564 -25.79 -10.66 6.32
CA GLU A 564 -24.34 -10.77 6.07
C GLU A 564 -23.86 -9.81 4.98
N ILE A 565 -24.67 -9.58 3.93
CA ILE A 565 -24.35 -8.61 2.87
C ILE A 565 -24.57 -7.17 3.32
N SER A 566 -25.59 -6.90 4.12
CA SER A 566 -26.02 -5.55 4.51
C SER A 566 -25.02 -4.77 5.37
N ASN A 567 -23.82 -5.30 5.57
CA ASN A 567 -22.72 -4.67 6.29
C ASN A 567 -21.37 -4.87 5.59
N LEU A 568 -21.38 -5.37 4.34
CA LEU A 568 -20.14 -5.51 3.57
C LEU A 568 -19.66 -4.13 3.15
N PHE A 569 -18.42 -3.85 3.49
CA PHE A 569 -17.73 -2.65 3.03
C PHE A 569 -17.16 -2.90 1.65
N PHE A 570 -17.23 -1.88 0.81
CA PHE A 570 -16.57 -1.86 -0.47
C PHE A 570 -15.65 -0.64 -0.59
N ASP A 571 -14.79 -0.66 -1.59
CA ASP A 571 -14.08 0.51 -2.08
C ASP A 571 -14.41 0.73 -3.55
N PHE A 572 -14.30 1.98 -3.99
CA PHE A 572 -14.45 2.26 -5.41
C PHE A 572 -13.34 1.56 -6.20
N HIS A 573 -13.74 1.08 -7.38
CA HIS A 573 -12.98 0.24 -8.29
C HIS A 573 -12.78 -1.21 -7.87
N GLN A 574 -13.38 -1.65 -6.77
CA GLN A 574 -13.59 -3.07 -6.56
C GLN A 574 -14.63 -3.60 -7.55
N VAL A 575 -14.55 -4.89 -7.83
CA VAL A 575 -15.40 -5.61 -8.76
C VAL A 575 -16.37 -6.46 -7.96
N LEU A 576 -17.66 -6.29 -8.23
CA LEU A 576 -18.72 -7.15 -7.75
C LEU A 576 -18.92 -8.28 -8.75
N GLU A 577 -18.59 -9.51 -8.36
CA GLU A 577 -18.92 -10.72 -9.11
C GLU A 577 -20.19 -11.34 -8.52
N LEU A 578 -21.18 -11.56 -9.37
CA LEU A 578 -22.45 -12.19 -9.02
C LEU A 578 -22.57 -13.49 -9.79
N THR A 579 -22.72 -14.62 -9.10
CA THR A 579 -22.93 -15.93 -9.72
C THR A 579 -24.28 -16.51 -9.29
N PHE A 580 -25.04 -17.04 -10.24
CA PHE A 580 -26.40 -17.55 -10.05
C PHE A 580 -26.75 -18.61 -11.12
N ASP A 581 -27.90 -19.27 -10.98
CA ASP A 581 -28.38 -20.24 -11.97
C ASP A 581 -29.31 -19.54 -12.98
N SER A 582 -28.76 -19.14 -14.14
CA SER A 582 -29.52 -18.40 -15.16
C SER A 582 -30.68 -19.20 -15.76
N SER A 583 -30.72 -20.53 -15.57
CA SER A 583 -31.84 -21.35 -16.01
C SER A 583 -33.10 -21.19 -15.15
N LYS A 584 -32.97 -20.59 -13.96
CA LYS A 584 -34.07 -20.43 -12.98
C LYS A 584 -34.25 -19.00 -12.50
N THR A 585 -33.21 -18.18 -12.61
CA THR A 585 -33.11 -16.85 -12.00
C THR A 585 -32.50 -15.85 -12.95
N GLU A 586 -32.85 -14.58 -12.75
CA GLU A 586 -32.32 -13.44 -13.50
C GLU A 586 -31.80 -12.41 -12.49
N ILE A 587 -30.66 -11.80 -12.80
CA ILE A 587 -30.21 -10.58 -12.12
C ILE A 587 -30.62 -9.40 -12.99
N ILE A 588 -31.42 -8.52 -12.41
CA ILE A 588 -31.83 -7.27 -13.02
C ILE A 588 -31.07 -6.13 -12.35
N VAL A 589 -30.21 -5.45 -13.08
CA VAL A 589 -29.48 -4.27 -12.60
C VAL A 589 -30.10 -3.03 -13.22
N HIS A 590 -30.69 -2.19 -12.38
CA HIS A 590 -31.28 -0.92 -12.79
C HIS A 590 -30.21 0.17 -12.94
N ASP A 591 -30.49 1.15 -13.80
CA ASP A 591 -29.66 2.34 -14.07
C ASP A 591 -28.24 2.04 -14.60
N ILE A 592 -28.07 1.01 -15.44
CA ILE A 592 -26.78 0.62 -16.05
C ILE A 592 -26.88 0.44 -17.57
N PRO A 593 -25.94 1.00 -18.36
CA PRO A 593 -24.83 1.88 -17.96
C PRO A 593 -25.25 3.34 -17.70
N LYS A 594 -26.52 3.69 -17.94
CA LYS A 594 -27.06 5.03 -17.71
C LYS A 594 -28.37 4.97 -16.93
N LYS A 595 -28.70 6.06 -16.25
CA LYS A 595 -29.98 6.22 -15.55
C LYS A 595 -31.16 5.98 -16.51
N GLY A 596 -32.07 5.10 -16.12
CA GLY A 596 -33.24 4.65 -16.87
C GLY A 596 -33.04 3.35 -17.65
N ASP A 597 -31.80 2.87 -17.81
CA ASP A 597 -31.52 1.60 -18.49
C ASP A 597 -31.70 0.43 -17.51
N ILE A 598 -32.18 -0.71 -18.02
CA ILE A 598 -32.31 -1.96 -17.26
C ILE A 598 -31.41 -3.00 -17.92
N TYR A 599 -30.49 -3.57 -17.16
CA TYR A 599 -29.66 -4.70 -17.58
C TYR A 599 -30.24 -5.98 -17.00
N VAL A 600 -30.52 -6.94 -17.87
CA VAL A 600 -30.90 -8.30 -17.48
C VAL A 600 -29.72 -9.20 -17.78
N SER A 601 -29.26 -9.92 -16.77
CA SER A 601 -28.13 -10.84 -16.88
C SER A 601 -28.34 -11.87 -17.98
N SER A 602 -27.25 -12.23 -18.66
CA SER A 602 -27.28 -13.19 -19.77
C SER A 602 -26.39 -14.41 -19.55
N ASN A 603 -25.55 -14.37 -18.51
CA ASN A 603 -24.64 -15.45 -18.14
C ASN A 603 -24.83 -15.82 -16.67
N ASP A 604 -24.46 -17.05 -16.29
CA ASP A 604 -24.48 -17.51 -14.89
C ASP A 604 -23.57 -16.69 -13.97
N THR A 605 -22.58 -15.97 -14.53
CA THR A 605 -21.70 -15.07 -13.78
C THR A 605 -21.62 -13.71 -14.47
N GLU A 606 -21.85 -12.65 -13.71
CA GLU A 606 -21.80 -11.25 -14.15
C GLU A 606 -20.82 -10.46 -13.28
N TYR A 607 -20.17 -9.46 -13.86
CA TYR A 607 -19.18 -8.63 -13.16
C TYR A 607 -19.49 -7.15 -13.33
N PHE A 608 -19.39 -6.40 -12.22
CA PHE A 608 -19.62 -4.96 -12.21
C PHE A 608 -18.51 -4.23 -11.44
N GLU A 609 -17.87 -3.25 -12.05
CA GLU A 609 -16.97 -2.34 -11.32
C GLU A 609 -17.80 -1.33 -10.54
N ILE A 610 -17.51 -1.17 -9.25
CA ILE A 610 -18.17 -0.20 -8.38
C ILE A 610 -17.50 1.17 -8.52
N THR A 611 -18.12 2.11 -9.22
CA THR A 611 -17.57 3.47 -9.41
C THR A 611 -18.32 4.49 -8.55
N PRO A 612 -17.76 5.70 -8.32
CA PRO A 612 -18.47 6.77 -7.64
C PRO A 612 -19.79 7.20 -8.32
N SER A 613 -19.93 6.93 -9.62
CA SER A 613 -21.11 7.26 -10.42
C SER A 613 -22.13 6.14 -10.55
N GLY A 614 -21.76 4.89 -10.26
CA GLY A 614 -22.62 3.73 -10.44
C GLY A 614 -21.84 2.44 -10.67
N LEU A 615 -22.57 1.35 -10.88
CA LEU A 615 -22.05 0.10 -11.40
C LEU A 615 -21.78 0.24 -12.90
N VAL A 616 -20.66 -0.31 -13.36
CA VAL A 616 -20.32 -0.37 -14.79
C VAL A 616 -20.06 -1.83 -15.14
N PRO A 617 -20.60 -2.37 -16.26
CA PRO A 617 -20.30 -3.74 -16.65
C PRO A 617 -18.79 -3.91 -16.80
N TYR A 618 -18.25 -4.94 -16.16
CA TYR A 618 -16.83 -5.21 -16.14
C TYR A 618 -16.58 -6.51 -16.87
N THR A 619 -15.58 -6.52 -17.75
CA THR A 619 -15.05 -7.77 -18.28
C THR A 619 -13.78 -8.05 -17.51
N PRO A 620 -13.77 -9.05 -16.60
CA PRO A 620 -12.55 -9.36 -15.88
C PRO A 620 -11.43 -9.67 -16.87
N PRO A 621 -10.19 -9.27 -16.54
CA PRO A 621 -9.03 -9.75 -17.28
C PRO A 621 -9.12 -11.29 -17.40
N PRO A 622 -8.54 -11.89 -18.44
CA PRO A 622 -8.40 -13.34 -18.51
C PRO A 622 -7.96 -13.87 -17.15
N PRO A 623 -8.57 -14.96 -16.65
CA PRO A 623 -8.28 -15.47 -15.33
C PRO A 623 -6.77 -15.54 -15.12
N LEU A 624 -6.31 -15.00 -14.00
CA LEU A 624 -4.88 -15.00 -13.66
C LEU A 624 -4.34 -16.41 -13.91
N ASN A 625 -3.22 -16.51 -14.63
CA ASN A 625 -2.52 -17.78 -14.74
C ASN A 625 -1.95 -18.11 -13.36
N THR A 626 -2.68 -18.89 -12.56
CA THR A 626 -2.25 -19.31 -11.23
C THR A 626 -1.71 -20.73 -11.27
N LEU A 627 -0.80 -21.07 -10.33
CA LEU A 627 -0.53 -22.48 -10.12
C LEU A 627 -1.81 -23.20 -9.68
N PRO A 628 -2.00 -24.46 -10.10
CA PRO A 628 -3.12 -25.27 -9.63
C PRO A 628 -3.01 -25.59 -8.13
N ASN A 629 -1.83 -25.49 -7.53
CA ASN A 629 -1.61 -25.75 -6.12
C ASN A 629 -2.00 -24.55 -5.25
N GLU A 630 -2.68 -24.83 -4.14
CA GLU A 630 -2.93 -23.86 -3.08
C GLU A 630 -2.49 -24.44 -1.74
N ILE A 631 -2.00 -23.60 -0.84
CA ILE A 631 -1.77 -23.98 0.56
C ILE A 631 -2.95 -23.47 1.36
N LEU A 632 -3.76 -24.40 1.88
CA LEU A 632 -4.90 -24.13 2.73
C LEU A 632 -4.48 -24.27 4.19
N ILE A 633 -4.72 -23.23 4.97
CA ILE A 633 -4.54 -23.27 6.42
C ILE A 633 -5.93 -23.38 7.03
N ILE A 634 -6.15 -24.41 7.85
CA ILE A 634 -7.43 -24.73 8.49
C ILE A 634 -7.26 -24.86 10.00
N ASN A 635 -8.34 -24.64 10.76
CA ASN A 635 -8.37 -24.94 12.18
C ASN A 635 -8.82 -26.38 12.47
N SER A 636 -8.91 -26.75 13.75
CA SER A 636 -9.32 -28.08 14.21
C SER A 636 -10.73 -28.50 13.78
N ASN A 637 -11.59 -27.54 13.45
CA ASN A 637 -12.95 -27.79 12.95
C ASN A 637 -13.00 -27.86 11.41
N ASN A 638 -11.84 -27.93 10.75
CA ASN A 638 -11.70 -27.90 9.29
C ASN A 638 -12.26 -26.62 8.65
N ILE A 639 -12.35 -25.52 9.41
CA ILE A 639 -12.71 -24.19 8.89
C ILE A 639 -11.44 -23.53 8.37
N GLN A 640 -11.52 -22.95 7.17
CA GLN A 640 -10.41 -22.26 6.54
C GLN A 640 -10.08 -20.97 7.29
N VAL A 641 -8.79 -20.82 7.60
CA VAL A 641 -8.21 -19.65 8.27
C VAL A 641 -7.51 -18.76 7.25
N SER A 642 -6.75 -19.37 6.33
CA SER A 642 -6.04 -18.67 5.26
C SER A 642 -5.83 -19.53 4.02
N LYS A 643 -5.53 -18.90 2.90
CA LYS A 643 -5.14 -19.51 1.63
C LYS A 643 -3.91 -18.81 1.07
N VAL A 644 -2.95 -19.57 0.57
CA VAL A 644 -1.83 -19.06 -0.24
C VAL A 644 -1.92 -19.66 -1.64
N GLY A 645 -2.18 -18.82 -2.64
CA GLY A 645 -2.08 -19.12 -4.07
C GLY A 645 -0.87 -18.46 -4.72
N PHE A 646 -0.65 -18.76 -5.99
CA PHE A 646 0.53 -18.31 -6.74
C PHE A 646 0.11 -17.72 -8.08
N ASP A 647 0.25 -16.41 -8.24
CA ASP A 647 0.09 -15.72 -9.51
C ASP A 647 1.35 -15.89 -10.36
N MET A 648 1.27 -16.73 -11.39
CA MET A 648 2.37 -17.00 -12.33
C MET A 648 2.51 -15.93 -13.41
N THR A 649 1.52 -15.04 -13.55
CA THR A 649 1.59 -13.93 -14.50
C THR A 649 2.53 -12.86 -13.98
N ASN A 650 2.40 -12.53 -12.69
CA ASN A 650 3.21 -11.48 -12.05
C ASN A 650 4.28 -12.02 -11.08
N ASN A 651 4.37 -13.35 -10.92
CA ASN A 651 5.24 -14.04 -9.97
C ASN A 651 5.04 -13.56 -8.52
N ARG A 652 3.78 -13.54 -8.05
CA ARG A 652 3.42 -13.03 -6.72
C ARG A 652 2.59 -14.03 -5.92
N LEU A 653 2.77 -14.04 -4.60
CA LEU A 653 1.88 -14.77 -3.69
C LEU A 653 0.51 -14.07 -3.64
N LEU A 654 -0.57 -14.85 -3.67
CA LEU A 654 -1.93 -14.40 -3.45
C LEU A 654 -2.41 -14.97 -2.10
N VAL A 655 -2.48 -14.12 -1.06
CA VAL A 655 -2.78 -14.59 0.30
C VAL A 655 -4.10 -14.01 0.77
N THR A 656 -5.01 -14.88 1.20
CA THR A 656 -6.35 -14.49 1.68
C THR A 656 -6.54 -14.94 3.13
N SER A 657 -7.21 -14.13 3.95
CA SER A 657 -7.68 -14.51 5.29
C SER A 657 -9.19 -14.64 5.29
N PHE A 658 -9.70 -15.63 5.99
CA PHE A 658 -11.15 -15.90 6.11
C PHE A 658 -11.70 -15.46 7.48
N GLY A 659 -10.91 -14.72 8.27
CA GLY A 659 -11.30 -14.23 9.60
C GLY A 659 -11.37 -15.29 10.70
N ALA A 660 -11.42 -16.57 10.37
CA ALA A 660 -11.35 -17.66 11.35
C ALA A 660 -10.00 -17.69 12.08
N GLN A 661 -9.98 -18.26 13.27
CA GLN A 661 -8.79 -18.41 14.12
C GLN A 661 -8.38 -19.87 14.24
N ILE A 662 -7.07 -20.11 14.42
CA ILE A 662 -6.56 -21.43 14.83
C ILE A 662 -6.65 -21.51 16.36
N VAL A 663 -7.73 -22.09 16.86
CA VAL A 663 -7.95 -22.21 18.32
C VAL A 663 -6.98 -23.25 18.89
N ASN A 664 -6.11 -22.83 19.81
CA ASN A 664 -5.25 -23.72 20.58
C ASN A 664 -5.09 -23.16 22.00
N LEU A 665 -5.21 -24.02 23.01
CA LEU A 665 -5.08 -23.64 24.43
C LEU A 665 -3.67 -23.14 24.78
N ASP A 666 -2.66 -23.54 24.02
CA ASP A 666 -1.25 -23.32 24.39
C ASP A 666 -0.64 -21.99 23.88
N ASN A 667 -1.39 -21.14 23.17
CA ASN A 667 -0.89 -19.83 22.67
C ASN A 667 0.40 -19.90 21.79
N ARG A 668 0.60 -20.97 21.01
CA ARG A 668 1.79 -21.16 20.16
C ARG A 668 1.59 -20.60 18.74
N ALA A 669 2.68 -20.26 18.04
CA ALA A 669 2.63 -20.12 16.59
C ALA A 669 2.19 -21.46 15.98
N MET A 670 1.16 -21.47 15.14
CA MET A 670 0.60 -22.71 14.59
C MET A 670 1.14 -22.99 13.20
N ILE A 671 1.41 -21.92 12.44
CA ILE A 671 1.95 -21.96 11.08
C ILE A 671 3.13 -21.00 11.00
N LEU A 672 4.27 -21.48 10.49
CA LEU A 672 5.44 -20.71 10.09
C LEU A 672 5.58 -20.83 8.58
N PHE A 673 5.66 -19.71 7.87
CA PHE A 673 5.82 -19.67 6.43
C PHE A 673 7.07 -18.87 6.09
N TYR A 674 8.01 -19.49 5.38
CA TYR A 674 9.16 -18.80 4.80
C TYR A 674 9.17 -19.02 3.28
N LEU A 675 9.23 -17.93 2.52
CA LEU A 675 9.58 -17.97 1.10
C LEU A 675 11.08 -17.77 0.99
N ARG A 676 11.78 -18.77 0.47
CA ARG A 676 13.23 -18.80 0.33
C ARG A 676 13.66 -18.68 -1.12
N ASP A 677 14.77 -17.99 -1.31
CA ASP A 677 15.44 -17.89 -2.60
C ASP A 677 15.92 -19.26 -3.07
N GLY A 678 15.56 -19.64 -4.29
CA GLY A 678 15.84 -20.97 -4.84
C GLY A 678 17.32 -21.32 -5.00
N SER A 679 18.18 -20.30 -5.10
CA SER A 679 19.61 -20.49 -5.36
C SER A 679 20.45 -20.47 -4.09
N THR A 680 20.09 -19.61 -3.13
CA THR A 680 20.86 -19.37 -1.91
C THR A 680 20.23 -20.00 -0.66
N GLY A 681 18.93 -20.31 -0.70
CA GLY A 681 18.15 -20.73 0.47
C GLY A 681 17.90 -19.59 1.48
N ALA A 682 18.29 -18.36 1.17
CA ALA A 682 18.05 -17.19 2.01
C ALA A 682 16.56 -16.89 2.12
N ILE A 683 16.09 -16.43 3.28
CA ILE A 683 14.69 -16.04 3.47
C ILE A 683 14.45 -14.73 2.73
N LYS A 684 13.54 -14.73 1.76
CA LYS A 684 13.07 -13.52 1.06
C LYS A 684 11.95 -12.86 1.86
N HIS A 685 10.99 -13.68 2.28
CA HIS A 685 9.82 -13.24 3.04
C HIS A 685 9.44 -14.30 4.07
N SER A 686 8.87 -13.86 5.20
CA SER A 686 8.40 -14.76 6.24
C SER A 686 7.18 -14.18 6.94
N SER A 687 6.29 -15.05 7.39
CA SER A 687 5.19 -14.69 8.30
C SER A 687 4.73 -15.92 9.07
N PHE A 688 3.84 -15.72 10.03
CA PHE A 688 3.30 -16.78 10.87
C PHE A 688 1.86 -16.48 11.29
N ILE A 689 1.15 -17.51 11.74
CA ILE A 689 -0.18 -17.38 12.35
C ILE A 689 -0.09 -17.83 13.81
N PRO A 690 -0.18 -16.90 14.78
CA PRO A 690 -0.32 -17.25 16.19
C PRO A 690 -1.63 -17.99 16.44
N SER A 691 -1.68 -18.88 17.44
CA SER A 691 -2.95 -19.44 17.86
C SER A 691 -3.86 -18.37 18.45
N ASN A 692 -5.18 -18.60 18.37
CA ASN A 692 -6.23 -17.69 18.80
C ASN A 692 -6.19 -16.31 18.10
N GLN A 693 -5.49 -16.22 16.97
CA GLN A 693 -5.51 -15.07 16.07
C GLN A 693 -5.96 -15.50 14.69
N ASN A 694 -6.51 -14.54 13.93
CA ASN A 694 -6.84 -14.72 12.53
C ASN A 694 -5.58 -14.50 11.68
N ALA A 695 -5.69 -14.75 10.37
CA ALA A 695 -4.56 -14.61 9.45
C ALA A 695 -4.41 -13.19 8.85
N SER A 696 -4.96 -12.15 9.49
CA SER A 696 -4.91 -10.79 8.92
C SER A 696 -3.47 -10.26 8.80
N GLN A 697 -2.62 -10.44 9.84
CA GLN A 697 -1.21 -10.06 9.76
C GLN A 697 -0.45 -10.91 8.73
N PHE A 698 -0.77 -12.20 8.67
CA PHE A 698 -0.19 -13.14 7.70
C PHE A 698 -0.44 -12.71 6.25
N VAL A 699 -1.65 -12.23 5.96
CA VAL A 699 -2.01 -11.62 4.66
C VAL A 699 -1.19 -10.35 4.44
N ALA A 700 -1.13 -9.44 5.41
CA ALA A 700 -0.39 -8.18 5.27
C ALA A 700 1.10 -8.39 4.98
N ASP A 701 1.70 -9.43 5.58
CA ASP A 701 3.12 -9.75 5.41
C ASP A 701 3.44 -10.43 4.07
N LEU A 702 2.53 -11.26 3.54
CA LEU A 702 2.82 -12.15 2.41
C LEU A 702 2.06 -11.84 1.12
N ASN A 703 0.91 -11.18 1.18
CA ASN A 703 0.12 -10.91 -0.02
C ASN A 703 0.91 -10.00 -0.99
N HIS A 704 0.90 -10.36 -2.27
CA HIS A 704 1.65 -9.74 -3.36
C HIS A 704 3.18 -9.80 -3.25
N LYS A 705 3.75 -10.55 -2.31
CA LYS A 705 5.21 -10.73 -2.26
C LYS A 705 5.70 -11.51 -3.49
N ILE A 706 6.82 -11.06 -4.06
CA ILE A 706 7.36 -11.58 -5.32
C ILE A 706 8.17 -12.85 -5.04
N PHE A 707 7.86 -13.92 -5.76
CA PHE A 707 8.69 -15.12 -5.85
C PHE A 707 9.38 -15.18 -7.21
N ASN A 708 10.43 -15.98 -7.31
CA ASN A 708 11.03 -16.39 -8.58
C ASN A 708 10.72 -17.87 -8.81
N LEU A 709 10.72 -18.30 -10.07
CA LEU A 709 10.73 -19.74 -10.35
C LEU A 709 11.96 -20.38 -9.68
N ASN A 710 11.76 -21.56 -9.11
CA ASN A 710 12.71 -22.32 -8.29
C ASN A 710 12.90 -21.82 -6.86
N ASP A 711 12.35 -20.66 -6.47
CA ASP A 711 12.16 -20.35 -5.05
C ASP A 711 11.37 -21.48 -4.38
N PHE A 712 11.57 -21.65 -3.08
CA PHE A 712 10.86 -22.69 -2.35
C PHE A 712 10.30 -22.18 -1.04
N ILE A 713 9.21 -22.80 -0.64
CA ILE A 713 8.48 -22.50 0.59
C ILE A 713 8.97 -23.49 1.64
N GLU A 714 9.40 -22.99 2.79
CA GLU A 714 9.53 -23.76 4.01
C GLU A 714 8.29 -23.51 4.86
N LEU A 715 7.51 -24.56 5.09
CA LEU A 715 6.25 -24.50 5.80
C LEU A 715 6.34 -25.35 7.08
N GLY A 716 6.42 -24.65 8.21
CA GLY A 716 6.43 -25.25 9.54
C GLY A 716 5.02 -25.29 10.14
N VAL A 717 4.61 -26.46 10.62
CA VAL A 717 3.27 -26.71 11.16
C VAL A 717 3.39 -27.38 12.53
N TYR A 718 2.72 -26.80 13.54
CA TYR A 718 2.80 -27.27 14.93
C TYR A 718 1.67 -28.23 15.33
N ASN A 719 0.60 -28.33 14.54
CA ASN A 719 -0.50 -29.25 14.83
C ASN A 719 -0.94 -29.97 13.56
N VAL A 720 -1.06 -31.30 13.65
CA VAL A 720 -1.46 -32.18 12.54
C VAL A 720 -2.67 -31.60 11.82
N GLY A 721 -2.58 -31.52 10.49
CA GLY A 721 -3.74 -31.19 9.65
C GLY A 721 -4.13 -29.72 9.60
N THR A 722 -3.40 -28.83 10.29
CA THR A 722 -3.68 -27.38 10.21
C THR A 722 -3.23 -26.75 8.89
N ALA A 723 -2.41 -27.43 8.10
CA ALA A 723 -2.08 -27.04 6.73
C ALA A 723 -2.27 -28.19 5.74
N LYS A 724 -2.80 -27.86 4.57
CA LYS A 724 -3.03 -28.77 3.44
C LYS A 724 -2.50 -28.13 2.16
N VAL A 725 -1.87 -28.92 1.30
CA VAL A 725 -1.50 -28.50 -0.06
C VAL A 725 -2.42 -29.19 -1.04
N THR A 726 -3.26 -28.43 -1.73
CA THR A 726 -4.17 -28.97 -2.75
C THR A 726 -3.46 -29.23 -4.06
N ASN A 727 -4.03 -30.13 -4.86
CA ASN A 727 -3.49 -30.60 -6.14
C ASN A 727 -2.03 -31.08 -6.05
N PHE A 728 -1.67 -31.68 -4.90
CA PHE A 728 -0.33 -32.17 -4.61
C PHE A 728 -0.36 -33.64 -4.15
N PRO A 729 0.54 -34.50 -4.67
CA PRO A 729 1.54 -34.24 -5.71
C PRO A 729 0.98 -34.21 -7.15
N MET A 730 -0.32 -34.48 -7.30
CA MET A 730 -1.05 -34.51 -8.58
C MET A 730 -2.42 -33.82 -8.46
N GLN A 731 -3.00 -33.43 -9.59
CA GLN A 731 -4.31 -32.77 -9.64
C GLN A 731 -5.39 -33.63 -8.96
N GLY A 732 -6.22 -33.01 -8.11
CA GLY A 732 -7.26 -33.67 -7.31
C GLY A 732 -6.76 -34.28 -5.99
N ALA A 733 -5.46 -34.48 -5.80
CA ALA A 733 -4.91 -34.97 -4.53
C ALA A 733 -4.73 -33.81 -3.53
N THR A 734 -4.93 -34.08 -2.24
CA THR A 734 -4.62 -33.14 -1.15
C THR A 734 -3.59 -33.77 -0.24
N HIS A 735 -2.46 -33.09 -0.08
CA HIS A 735 -1.42 -33.48 0.86
C HIS A 735 -1.62 -32.76 2.18
N ILE A 736 -1.69 -33.52 3.27
CA ILE A 736 -1.86 -33.00 4.61
C ILE A 736 -0.48 -32.97 5.25
N ILE A 737 -0.05 -31.80 5.72
CA ILE A 737 1.21 -31.68 6.44
C ILE A 737 0.99 -32.27 7.83
N ASP A 738 1.57 -33.44 8.05
CA ASP A 738 1.30 -34.30 9.20
C ASP A 738 2.49 -34.29 10.19
N THR A 739 2.19 -34.23 11.49
CA THR A 739 3.14 -34.35 12.60
C THR A 739 2.92 -35.70 13.30
N THR A 740 3.08 -36.81 12.58
CA THR A 740 2.44 -38.08 12.99
C THR A 740 3.01 -38.80 14.22
N THR A 741 4.00 -38.29 14.96
CA THR A 741 4.57 -39.10 16.08
C THR A 741 5.03 -38.39 17.34
N GLN A 742 5.17 -37.06 17.39
CA GLN A 742 5.58 -36.38 18.62
C GLN A 742 4.89 -35.01 18.73
N ILE A 743 4.04 -34.86 19.77
CA ILE A 743 3.19 -33.68 20.08
C ILE A 743 4.02 -32.38 20.28
N GLU A 744 5.35 -32.47 20.24
CA GLU A 744 6.26 -31.36 20.51
C GLU A 744 7.15 -30.97 19.32
N LYS A 745 7.03 -31.63 18.16
CA LYS A 745 7.87 -31.32 16.99
C LYS A 745 7.08 -30.61 15.89
N THR A 746 7.63 -29.49 15.43
CA THR A 746 7.23 -28.85 14.17
C THR A 746 7.48 -29.82 13.02
N SER A 747 6.43 -30.18 12.27
CA SER A 747 6.64 -30.76 10.94
C SER A 747 7.01 -29.62 10.01
N THR A 748 8.16 -29.73 9.35
CA THR A 748 8.62 -28.74 8.38
C THR A 748 8.74 -29.43 7.04
N GLU A 749 8.00 -28.93 6.06
CA GLU A 749 8.05 -29.42 4.68
C GLU A 749 8.49 -28.32 3.73
N PHE A 750 9.10 -28.72 2.61
CA PHE A 750 9.65 -27.82 1.61
C PHE A 750 9.00 -28.02 0.25
N PHE A 751 8.52 -26.93 -0.34
CA PHE A 751 7.82 -26.94 -1.63
C PHE A 751 8.46 -25.95 -2.59
N GLN A 752 9.14 -26.45 -3.63
CA GLN A 752 9.66 -25.63 -4.71
C GLN A 752 8.55 -25.15 -5.66
N ILE A 753 8.59 -23.87 -5.99
CA ILE A 753 7.67 -23.23 -6.93
C ILE A 753 8.21 -23.43 -8.34
N THR A 754 7.56 -24.28 -9.13
CA THR A 754 7.90 -24.49 -10.55
C THR A 754 6.95 -23.73 -11.45
N SER A 755 7.19 -23.72 -12.76
CA SER A 755 6.29 -23.08 -13.73
C SER A 755 4.91 -23.73 -13.85
N THR A 756 4.71 -24.92 -13.29
CA THR A 756 3.47 -25.70 -13.49
C THR A 756 2.82 -26.21 -12.20
N LYS A 757 3.60 -26.40 -11.12
CA LYS A 757 3.09 -26.90 -9.83
C LYS A 757 4.07 -26.64 -8.69
N LEU A 758 3.64 -26.87 -7.46
CA LEU A 758 4.54 -27.09 -6.34
C LEU A 758 5.17 -28.48 -6.42
N GLN A 759 6.46 -28.58 -6.12
CA GLN A 759 7.20 -29.83 -6.05
C GLN A 759 7.81 -29.98 -4.65
N SER A 760 7.56 -31.10 -3.97
CA SER A 760 8.26 -31.38 -2.71
C SER A 760 9.75 -31.55 -2.99
N ILE A 761 10.56 -30.90 -2.18
CA ILE A 761 12.02 -30.99 -2.24
C ILE A 761 12.56 -31.37 -0.86
N ASN A 762 13.74 -31.95 -0.84
CA ASN A 762 14.55 -32.06 0.37
C ASN A 762 15.83 -31.23 0.11
N PRO A 763 15.85 -29.94 0.49
CA PRO A 763 16.99 -29.09 0.18
C PRO A 763 18.26 -29.68 0.79
N GLN A 764 19.23 -30.04 -0.06
CA GLN A 764 20.43 -30.79 0.35
C GLN A 764 21.24 -30.06 1.43
N THR A 765 21.19 -28.73 1.44
CA THR A 765 21.71 -27.87 2.52
C THR A 765 20.88 -26.59 2.57
N LEU A 766 20.04 -26.43 3.58
CA LEU A 766 19.67 -25.07 3.98
C LEU A 766 20.94 -24.38 4.47
N PRO A 767 21.13 -23.08 4.23
CA PRO A 767 22.18 -22.35 4.92
C PRO A 767 21.98 -22.63 6.41
N ASN A 768 23.01 -23.21 7.05
CA ASN A 768 22.97 -23.49 8.47
C ASN A 768 22.50 -22.19 9.14
N PRO A 769 21.38 -22.20 9.89
CA PRO A 769 20.93 -20.97 10.51
C PRO A 769 22.09 -20.46 11.34
N SER A 770 22.68 -19.34 10.94
CA SER A 770 23.72 -18.70 11.71
C SER A 770 23.05 -18.27 13.01
N LYS A 771 23.20 -19.07 14.06
CA LYS A 771 22.89 -18.60 15.39
C LYS A 771 23.81 -17.41 15.65
N LEU A 772 23.32 -16.36 16.31
CA LEU A 772 24.28 -15.47 16.98
C LEU A 772 25.16 -16.34 17.87
N GLN A 773 26.45 -15.99 17.94
CA GLN A 773 27.38 -16.69 18.82
C GLN A 773 26.88 -16.70 20.27
N ASN A 774 26.12 -15.66 20.64
CA ASN A 774 25.57 -15.50 21.98
C ASN A 774 24.45 -16.50 22.30
N ASN A 775 24.59 -17.12 23.47
CA ASN A 775 23.53 -17.83 24.17
C ASN A 775 23.25 -17.10 25.48
N ILE A 776 21.98 -16.85 25.79
CA ILE A 776 21.56 -16.34 27.10
C ILE A 776 21.07 -17.53 27.92
N GLU A 777 21.80 -17.86 28.97
CA GLU A 777 21.42 -18.89 29.94
C GLU A 777 20.81 -18.21 31.16
N TYR A 778 19.60 -18.62 31.53
CA TYR A 778 18.98 -18.19 32.77
C TYR A 778 19.23 -19.25 33.86
N VAL A 779 20.02 -18.92 34.87
CA VAL A 779 20.56 -19.88 35.85
C VAL A 779 20.10 -19.55 37.27
N PHE A 780 19.79 -20.57 38.06
CA PHE A 780 19.60 -20.42 39.51
C PHE A 780 20.94 -20.58 40.22
N THR A 781 21.19 -19.76 41.25
CA THR A 781 22.46 -19.79 42.02
C THR A 781 22.79 -21.15 42.65
N THR A 782 21.83 -22.08 42.72
CA THR A 782 21.98 -23.42 43.32
C THR A 782 21.82 -24.59 42.35
N SER A 783 21.55 -24.36 41.05
CA SER A 783 21.34 -25.44 40.08
C SER A 783 21.83 -25.10 38.66
N LEU A 784 22.04 -26.13 37.83
CA LEU A 784 22.25 -25.98 36.38
C LEU A 784 21.02 -25.31 35.74
N GLY A 785 21.23 -24.51 34.68
CA GLY A 785 20.29 -23.52 34.14
C GLY A 785 18.87 -24.00 33.82
N ILE A 786 17.91 -23.07 33.72
CA ILE A 786 16.48 -23.36 33.46
C ILE A 786 16.17 -23.39 31.95
N PHE A 787 16.68 -22.43 31.20
CA PHE A 787 16.54 -22.39 29.75
C PHE A 787 17.59 -21.51 29.08
N ASP A 788 17.83 -21.81 27.82
CA ASP A 788 18.69 -21.08 26.89
C ASP A 788 17.86 -20.25 25.92
N ILE A 789 18.29 -19.04 25.57
CA ILE A 789 17.74 -18.25 24.46
C ILE A 789 18.80 -18.09 23.37
N PHE A 790 18.46 -18.57 22.18
CA PHE A 790 19.22 -18.45 20.94
C PHE A 790 18.56 -17.46 19.99
N PHE A 791 19.37 -16.83 19.16
CA PHE A 791 18.93 -15.90 18.13
C PHE A 791 19.26 -16.49 16.77
N ASN A 792 18.24 -16.80 15.98
CA ASN A 792 18.42 -17.20 14.60
C ASN A 792 18.56 -15.94 13.74
N THR A 793 19.76 -15.63 13.28
CA THR A 793 19.99 -14.40 12.48
C THR A 793 19.36 -14.45 11.10
N LEU A 794 19.15 -15.65 10.56
CA LEU A 794 18.61 -15.82 9.22
C LEU A 794 17.10 -15.52 9.19
N SER A 795 16.35 -16.11 10.13
CA SER A 795 14.91 -15.85 10.29
C SER A 795 14.59 -14.65 11.17
N LYS A 796 15.61 -14.08 11.83
CA LYS A 796 15.49 -13.09 12.91
C LYS A 796 14.46 -13.51 13.97
N THR A 797 14.49 -14.77 14.37
CA THR A 797 13.61 -15.30 15.42
C THR A 797 14.39 -15.69 16.66
N LEU A 798 13.79 -15.49 17.83
CA LEU A 798 14.25 -16.05 19.09
C LEU A 798 13.83 -17.51 19.18
N TYR A 799 14.69 -18.35 19.74
CA TYR A 799 14.41 -19.74 20.03
C TYR A 799 14.84 -20.02 21.46
N ALA A 800 13.96 -20.56 22.29
CA ALA A 800 14.29 -20.90 23.66
C ALA A 800 14.21 -22.41 23.89
N ASN A 801 15.19 -22.96 24.59
CA ASN A 801 15.27 -24.37 24.95
C ASN A 801 15.18 -24.53 26.46
N LEU A 802 14.25 -25.36 26.94
CA LEU A 802 14.20 -25.74 28.35
C LEU A 802 15.32 -26.74 28.66
N THR A 803 16.08 -26.50 29.72
CA THR A 803 16.93 -27.52 30.33
C THR A 803 16.08 -28.36 31.30
N PRO A 804 16.19 -29.70 31.32
CA PRO A 804 15.20 -30.59 31.97
C PRO A 804 15.03 -30.54 33.50
N SER A 805 15.43 -29.48 34.21
CA SER A 805 15.36 -29.42 35.68
C SER A 805 14.06 -28.80 36.19
N GLY A 806 13.29 -29.56 36.98
CA GLY A 806 11.97 -29.18 37.51
C GLY A 806 11.96 -28.22 38.70
N LEU A 807 12.57 -27.03 38.57
CA LEU A 807 12.52 -25.99 39.63
C LEU A 807 11.53 -24.87 39.28
N SER A 808 10.87 -24.34 40.32
CA SER A 808 9.96 -23.19 40.22
C SER A 808 10.76 -21.97 39.74
N PRO A 809 10.46 -21.40 38.56
CA PRO A 809 11.17 -20.22 38.07
C PRO A 809 10.92 -19.05 39.02
N GLY A 810 11.96 -18.30 39.34
CA GLY A 810 11.78 -16.96 39.90
C GLY A 810 11.05 -16.06 38.89
N THR A 811 10.78 -14.81 39.25
CA THR A 811 10.28 -13.85 38.28
C THR A 811 11.30 -13.64 37.17
N PHE A 812 10.89 -13.83 35.91
CA PHE A 812 11.69 -13.50 34.74
C PHE A 812 10.82 -12.74 33.74
N SER A 813 11.35 -11.67 33.17
CA SER A 813 10.68 -10.86 32.17
C SER A 813 11.64 -10.65 31.01
N LEU A 814 11.13 -10.88 29.80
CA LEU A 814 11.79 -10.59 28.55
C LEU A 814 10.98 -9.56 27.80
N LYS A 815 11.64 -8.47 27.44
CA LYS A 815 11.01 -7.36 26.74
C LYS A 815 11.87 -6.94 25.57
N LEU A 816 11.27 -6.91 24.40
CA LEU A 816 11.90 -6.45 23.17
C LEU A 816 11.47 -5.01 22.91
N ILE A 817 12.44 -4.13 22.78
CA ILE A 817 12.26 -2.69 22.74
C ILE A 817 12.85 -2.17 21.43
N ASP A 818 12.11 -1.30 20.74
CA ASP A 818 12.65 -0.63 19.57
C ASP A 818 13.68 0.45 19.96
N LYS A 819 14.37 1.00 18.96
CA LYS A 819 15.35 2.08 19.16
C LYS A 819 14.77 3.37 19.78
N ASN A 820 13.45 3.52 19.83
CA ASN A 820 12.75 4.65 20.43
C ASN A 820 12.28 4.34 21.87
N GLN A 821 12.80 3.26 22.47
CA GLN A 821 12.39 2.75 23.78
C GLN A 821 10.91 2.30 23.86
N LYS A 822 10.23 2.11 22.73
CA LYS A 822 8.88 1.57 22.72
C LYS A 822 8.94 0.06 22.88
N THR A 823 8.23 -0.45 23.87
CA THR A 823 8.00 -1.89 24.02
C THR A 823 7.31 -2.43 22.77
N ILE A 824 8.00 -3.31 22.05
CA ILE A 824 7.42 -4.05 20.93
C ILE A 824 6.65 -5.23 21.51
N ILE A 825 7.31 -6.01 22.36
CA ILE A 825 6.75 -7.20 23.01
C ILE A 825 7.30 -7.29 24.44
N GLU A 826 6.46 -7.68 25.38
CA GLU A 826 6.83 -8.03 26.75
C GLU A 826 6.23 -9.39 27.11
N LYS A 827 7.03 -10.27 27.70
CA LYS A 827 6.63 -11.57 28.21
C LYS A 827 7.17 -11.74 29.62
N ASN A 828 6.31 -12.18 30.53
CA ASN A 828 6.63 -12.34 31.95
C ASN A 828 6.35 -13.78 32.38
N ILE A 829 7.24 -14.33 33.22
CA ILE A 829 7.02 -15.51 34.06
C ILE A 829 6.65 -14.99 35.44
N ALA A 830 5.44 -15.27 35.90
CA ALA A 830 5.03 -14.94 37.26
C ALA A 830 5.70 -15.91 38.25
N PRO A 831 5.99 -15.50 39.49
CA PRO A 831 6.63 -16.39 40.47
C PRO A 831 5.72 -17.56 40.90
N SER A 832 4.43 -17.50 40.57
CA SER A 832 3.46 -18.59 40.76
C SER A 832 3.39 -19.56 39.59
N ASP A 833 4.04 -19.27 38.45
CA ASP A 833 4.01 -20.14 37.28
C ASP A 833 4.92 -21.34 37.53
N THR A 834 4.33 -22.48 37.89
CA THR A 834 5.07 -23.73 38.13
C THR A 834 5.62 -24.35 36.85
N ASP A 835 5.24 -23.82 35.68
CA ASP A 835 5.63 -24.33 34.37
C ASP A 835 6.19 -23.19 33.50
N VAL A 836 7.47 -23.30 33.13
CA VAL A 836 8.18 -22.36 32.26
C VAL A 836 7.87 -22.63 30.78
N VAL A 837 7.33 -23.80 30.46
CA VAL A 837 7.10 -24.26 29.09
C VAL A 837 6.18 -23.30 28.31
N PRO A 838 5.04 -22.81 28.83
CA PRO A 838 4.23 -21.80 28.15
C PRO A 838 4.98 -20.50 27.87
N PHE A 839 5.90 -20.10 28.73
CA PHE A 839 6.73 -18.93 28.51
C PHE A 839 7.74 -19.16 27.38
N ILE A 840 8.45 -20.29 27.41
CA ILE A 840 9.40 -20.68 26.35
C ILE A 840 8.73 -20.71 24.98
N TYR A 841 7.51 -21.23 24.89
CA TYR A 841 6.76 -21.21 23.63
C TYR A 841 6.31 -19.82 23.21
N LYS A 842 6.00 -18.93 24.16
CA LYS A 842 5.66 -17.52 23.86
C LYS A 842 6.87 -16.71 23.39
N ILE A 843 8.09 -17.06 23.83
CA ILE A 843 9.32 -16.38 23.39
C ILE A 843 9.95 -17.04 22.16
N SER A 844 9.78 -18.35 21.99
CA SER A 844 10.18 -19.05 20.78
C SER A 844 9.31 -18.58 19.61
N ASN A 845 9.95 -18.17 18.51
CA ASN A 845 9.36 -17.50 17.36
C ASN A 845 9.04 -16.00 17.54
N LEU A 846 9.51 -15.36 18.60
CA LEU A 846 9.51 -13.90 18.63
C LEU A 846 10.46 -13.38 17.55
N PHE A 847 9.94 -12.56 16.65
CA PHE A 847 10.75 -11.88 15.66
C PHE A 847 11.46 -10.70 16.30
N PHE A 848 12.72 -10.53 15.94
CA PHE A 848 13.50 -9.35 16.28
C PHE A 848 14.01 -8.65 15.03
N GLU A 849 14.41 -7.41 15.20
CA GLU A 849 15.18 -6.65 14.22
C GLU A 849 16.52 -6.27 14.82
N PHE A 850 17.54 -6.13 13.98
CA PHE A 850 18.81 -5.63 14.46
C PHE A 850 18.68 -4.18 14.97
N ASN A 851 19.45 -3.85 15.99
CA ASN A 851 19.38 -2.61 16.79
C ASN A 851 18.13 -2.49 17.68
N GLN A 852 17.36 -3.57 17.87
CA GLN A 852 16.41 -3.65 18.98
C GLN A 852 17.16 -3.98 20.27
N VAL A 853 16.59 -3.53 21.38
CA VAL A 853 17.13 -3.77 22.72
C VAL A 853 16.29 -4.84 23.40
N LEU A 854 16.97 -5.89 23.85
CA LEU A 854 16.43 -6.92 24.71
C LEU A 854 16.64 -6.52 26.17
N GLU A 855 15.56 -6.11 26.82
CA GLU A 855 15.51 -5.91 28.28
C GLU A 855 15.18 -7.25 28.94
N LEU A 856 16.05 -7.71 29.83
CA LEU A 856 15.88 -8.90 30.65
C LEU A 856 15.79 -8.48 32.11
N LYS A 857 14.71 -8.85 32.77
CA LYS A 857 14.48 -8.52 34.18
C LYS A 857 14.25 -9.79 34.99
N PHE A 858 14.95 -9.91 36.12
CA PHE A 858 14.97 -11.11 36.96
C PHE A 858 15.24 -10.74 38.43
N ASP A 859 15.15 -11.71 39.34
CA ASP A 859 15.45 -11.54 40.78
C ASP A 859 16.91 -11.94 41.04
N SER A 860 17.83 -10.96 41.02
CA SER A 860 19.28 -11.22 41.13
C SER A 860 19.68 -11.79 42.49
N SER A 861 18.77 -11.83 43.48
CA SER A 861 19.02 -12.49 44.76
C SER A 861 18.93 -14.03 44.67
N LYS A 862 18.37 -14.56 43.57
CA LYS A 862 18.11 -15.99 43.38
C LYS A 862 18.62 -16.52 42.05
N THR A 863 18.65 -15.68 41.03
CA THR A 863 19.01 -16.08 39.67
C THR A 863 20.07 -15.16 39.09
N GLU A 864 20.80 -15.69 38.11
CA GLU A 864 21.79 -14.97 37.33
C GLU A 864 21.49 -15.19 35.85
N ILE A 865 21.71 -14.16 35.04
CA ILE A 865 21.73 -14.27 33.59
C ILE A 865 23.19 -14.40 33.17
N ILE A 866 23.49 -15.50 32.50
CA ILE A 866 24.79 -15.73 31.87
C ILE A 866 24.63 -15.50 30.38
N VAL A 867 25.38 -14.57 29.81
CA VAL A 867 25.41 -14.36 28.37
C VAL A 867 26.78 -14.70 27.83
N ASN A 868 26.85 -15.76 27.04
CA ASN A 868 28.08 -16.21 26.41
C ASN A 868 28.43 -15.32 25.22
N ASP A 869 29.73 -15.21 24.92
CA ASP A 869 30.33 -14.51 23.79
C ASP A 869 30.06 -12.98 23.74
N ILE A 870 30.03 -12.30 24.90
CA ILE A 870 29.93 -10.83 25.02
C ILE A 870 31.14 -10.22 25.73
N PRO A 871 31.80 -9.19 25.16
CA PRO A 871 31.58 -8.63 23.82
C PRO A 871 32.27 -9.44 22.72
N ASN A 872 33.24 -10.29 23.07
CA ASN A 872 33.98 -11.12 22.10
C ASN A 872 33.67 -12.60 22.31
N LYS A 873 33.95 -13.39 21.27
CA LYS A 873 33.87 -14.85 21.34
C LYS A 873 34.81 -15.40 22.42
N GLY A 874 34.26 -16.21 23.33
CA GLY A 874 34.93 -16.80 24.49
C GLY A 874 34.69 -16.04 25.81
N ASP A 875 34.18 -14.81 25.76
CA ASP A 875 33.88 -14.02 26.96
C ASP A 875 32.54 -14.48 27.57
N ILE A 876 32.43 -14.49 28.90
CA ILE A 876 31.19 -14.81 29.63
C ILE A 876 30.79 -13.56 30.42
N TYR A 877 29.60 -13.04 30.13
CA TYR A 877 28.98 -11.98 30.93
C TYR A 877 28.04 -12.58 31.96
N VAL A 878 28.23 -12.24 33.23
CA VAL A 878 27.30 -12.57 34.30
C VAL A 878 26.62 -11.29 34.76
N SER A 879 25.30 -11.29 34.76
CA SER A 879 24.49 -10.12 35.12
C SER A 879 24.82 -9.62 36.52
N SER A 880 24.80 -8.30 36.69
CA SER A 880 25.13 -7.63 37.96
C SER A 880 23.97 -6.82 38.56
N ALA A 881 22.86 -6.69 37.83
CA ALA A 881 21.66 -6.00 38.27
C ALA A 881 20.39 -6.81 37.95
N ASP A 882 19.30 -6.55 38.66
CA ASP A 882 17.96 -7.14 38.43
C ASP A 882 17.39 -6.84 37.03
N THR A 883 17.98 -5.91 36.28
CA THR A 883 17.57 -5.58 34.92
C THR A 883 18.80 -5.28 34.07
N GLU A 884 18.93 -6.02 32.98
CA GLU A 884 20.02 -5.92 32.02
C GLU A 884 19.45 -5.65 30.63
N TYR A 885 20.21 -4.93 29.80
CA TYR A 885 19.79 -4.57 28.45
C TYR A 885 20.86 -5.01 27.45
N PHE A 886 20.43 -5.65 26.37
CA PHE A 886 21.32 -6.11 25.31
C PHE A 886 20.83 -5.60 23.96
N GLU A 887 21.65 -4.87 23.23
CA GLU A 887 21.35 -4.52 21.84
C GLU A 887 21.65 -5.72 20.94
N ILE A 888 20.67 -6.11 20.12
CA ILE A 888 20.79 -7.22 19.17
C ILE A 888 21.44 -6.72 17.88
N THR A 889 22.69 -7.09 17.63
CA THR A 889 23.44 -6.68 16.43
C THR A 889 23.58 -7.86 15.44
N PRO A 890 23.95 -7.60 14.17
CA PRO A 890 24.23 -8.68 13.22
C PRO A 890 25.35 -9.63 13.63
N THR A 891 26.27 -9.18 14.49
CA THR A 891 27.44 -9.95 14.94
C THR A 891 27.26 -10.58 16.33
N GLY A 892 26.27 -10.16 17.09
CA GLY A 892 26.05 -10.65 18.45
C GLY A 892 25.20 -9.72 19.31
N LEU A 893 25.07 -10.08 20.59
CA LEU A 893 24.54 -9.20 21.62
C LEU A 893 25.62 -8.27 22.12
N THR A 894 25.28 -7.00 22.37
CA THR A 894 26.18 -6.03 22.99
C THR A 894 25.51 -5.43 24.21
N LEU A 895 26.26 -5.24 25.30
CA LEU A 895 25.70 -4.65 26.53
C LEU A 895 25.24 -3.22 26.26
N TYR A 896 23.95 -2.98 26.43
CA TYR A 896 23.33 -1.68 26.22
C TYR A 896 23.15 -1.01 27.57
N LYS A 897 23.69 0.20 27.73
CA LYS A 897 23.39 1.04 28.90
C LYS A 897 22.37 2.07 28.47
N PRO A 898 21.07 1.90 28.79
CA PRO A 898 20.12 2.97 28.51
C PRO A 898 20.62 4.23 29.19
N SER A 899 20.71 5.33 28.43
CA SER A 899 21.06 6.62 29.02
C SER A 899 20.11 6.87 30.19
N PRO A 900 20.61 7.23 31.39
CA PRO A 900 19.76 7.46 32.55
C PRO A 900 18.70 8.44 32.12
N ILE A 901 17.45 7.97 32.09
CA ILE A 901 16.30 8.82 31.83
C ILE A 901 16.38 9.86 32.93
N THR A 902 16.69 11.10 32.55
CA THR A 902 16.79 12.22 33.49
C THR A 902 15.36 12.46 33.96
N LEU A 903 15.04 11.86 35.11
CA LEU A 903 13.74 11.92 35.78
C LEU A 903 13.29 13.37 35.96
#